data_AF-A0A817UEM7-F1
#
_entry.id   AF-A0A817UEM7-F1
#
_cell.length_a   1.000
_cell.length_b   1.000
_cell.length_c   1.000
_cell.angle_alpha   90.00
_cell.angle_beta   90.00
_cell.angle_gamma   90.00
#
_symmetry.space_group_name_H-M   'P 1'
#
loop_
_entity.id
_entity.type
_entity.pdbx_description
1 polymer ?
#
loop_
_entity_poly.entity_id
_entity_poly.type
_entity_poly.pdbx_seq_one_letter_code
_entity_poly.pdbx_strand_id
1 'polypeptide(L)'
;MTEFEQPLLLETENRNKHGVVVIGGGWTGLYALKYLLGEGLDAHLYESRSNIGGIWYFAENEAIGGVYKSAHATSSKTFLHASDFPFPSSVGEFPSHEEVLAYLHSYADHFKLWSNIHLNSKIVRVEPQWILTFDDGLKIVSCDYLVVCSGQHQIANDPRSTYPFNQFTGTFSHSIAYKSPYDNKFTNKRILIVGGGETGSDLAVELSVTVAKTVYMSIREGQWFQSRILGQQPADVMYTMLMRIFGYYNNILVRCWRRMFFVPMWGIGGTGVREWAPTVPFLHGFINKSREVVDHIALDRVIPKRGIANIDRQLITFDKDETPVEVDHILLCTGYQWTHPFFPSSDIHDLYKLVFASGVNGTLAFVGTARPVFGSIPALAELQARWVAAVFSGRCHLPSEKVMAQRRRAYWTRHASLYPHDHKRLKQLVNLFEFTDVIGDELGVRVNLFYLFFRHPSAWFRIYCASPWSPFLFRIGRLSSDDEKLAYQRHRACIPKKDQTFHRFNDVMLGAWFLMVDLNADSYFEFTSYEEFRKERLALNYDSTLKLWYSLPNGLPSVENRLVRRQTSKQQRSRLRKLKFFAFYCTLFKKTFLKKKIQSNGFRLWNETLNVPTLKDESLYGIYQSMGRITSEFLSKGQRYDPTISFEELFKAGRTVWFMIAFQMQLNLPLILTDSIFGYNMLYPYTDDLVDCNDISREAKKDFAKVFHERLLHGESTYDPKVHFDGKQSNVEELNLPSSLQPHANRVVKIFDMVKFIENDWRRGSEYDGVYMSLATIHESQMKSTLQHATTDDGYAPTMTQVEQVSAEKGGASLIAAGFLIEGRLTRAKMAYLEYLGFGLQLLDDLQDVKEDMKNNHRTIFTQTLAEGQTLDAPTARLIQYCYCAPAFEKFSDDQRTVSDQTTGVTLAQYVRVSMMMFSVVLVLEAASRLQDFYSKEFYSELASLSPLTFNDLKAVRVEDKLWAIVRNQWF
;
A
#
# COMPACT_ATOMS: atom_id res chain seq x y z
N MET A 1 -51.80 32.07 41.94
CA MET A 1 -51.76 33.49 42.31
C MET A 1 -50.71 33.61 43.39
N THR A 2 -49.69 34.44 43.15
CA THR A 2 -48.84 35.17 44.13
C THR A 2 -48.38 34.38 45.36
N GLU A 3 -47.09 34.14 45.61
CA GLU A 3 -46.06 35.17 45.82
C GLU A 3 -44.73 34.50 46.23
N PHE A 4 -43.61 35.16 45.89
CA PHE A 4 -42.24 35.03 46.42
C PHE A 4 -41.51 33.67 46.37
N GLU A 5 -40.51 33.59 45.50
CA GLU A 5 -39.11 33.59 45.96
C GLU A 5 -38.22 34.26 44.90
N GLN A 6 -37.82 35.49 45.20
CA GLN A 6 -36.69 36.15 44.54
C GLN A 6 -35.45 35.27 44.71
N PRO A 7 -34.57 35.11 43.72
CA PRO A 7 -33.27 34.52 43.98
C PRO A 7 -32.58 35.43 44.98
N LEU A 8 -32.24 34.89 46.16
CA LEU A 8 -31.42 35.54 47.16
C LEU A 8 -30.24 36.21 46.45
N LEU A 9 -30.29 37.54 46.37
CA LEU A 9 -29.11 38.38 46.27
C LEU A 9 -28.35 38.18 47.58
N LEU A 10 -27.60 37.08 47.67
CA LEU A 10 -26.51 36.97 48.62
C LEU A 10 -25.59 38.17 48.35
N GLU A 11 -25.50 39.00 49.38
CA GLU A 11 -24.80 40.27 49.41
C GLU A 11 -23.43 40.17 48.74
N THR A 12 -23.17 41.19 47.94
CA THR A 12 -22.07 41.39 47.00
C THR A 12 -20.69 41.57 47.64
N GLU A 13 -20.48 41.18 48.90
CA GLU A 13 -19.27 41.53 49.65
C GLU A 13 -18.14 40.49 49.63
N ASN A 14 -18.34 39.29 49.07
CA ASN A 14 -17.29 38.25 49.01
C ASN A 14 -17.03 37.66 47.61
N ARG A 15 -17.48 38.31 46.53
CA ARG A 15 -17.16 37.86 45.17
C ARG A 15 -15.77 38.33 44.77
N ASN A 16 -14.78 37.46 44.93
CA ASN A 16 -13.49 37.65 44.28
C ASN A 16 -13.71 37.61 42.76
N LYS A 17 -13.42 38.72 42.07
CA LYS A 17 -13.44 38.82 40.61
C LYS A 17 -12.02 38.73 40.09
N HIS A 18 -11.79 37.81 39.16
CA HIS A 18 -10.50 37.64 38.47
C HIS A 18 -10.63 37.99 36.98
N GLY A 19 -9.53 38.35 36.34
CA GLY A 19 -9.51 38.47 34.88
C GLY A 19 -9.79 37.12 34.21
N VAL A 20 -9.05 36.07 34.61
CA VAL A 20 -9.12 34.74 34.02
C VAL A 20 -9.09 33.65 35.08
N VAL A 21 -9.99 32.67 34.97
CA VAL A 21 -9.96 31.46 35.80
C VAL A 21 -9.57 30.24 34.95
N VAL A 22 -8.64 29.44 35.47
CA VAL A 22 -8.21 28.17 34.88
C VAL A 22 -8.68 27.02 35.78
N ILE A 23 -9.43 26.06 35.23
CA ILE A 23 -9.94 24.89 35.99
C ILE A 23 -9.03 23.68 35.74
N GLY A 24 -8.33 23.21 36.76
CA GLY A 24 -7.50 21.99 36.75
C GLY A 24 -6.00 22.26 36.65
N GLY A 25 -5.22 21.61 37.51
CA GLY A 25 -3.76 21.75 37.70
C GLY A 25 -2.93 20.66 37.05
N GLY A 26 -3.40 20.06 35.96
CA GLY A 26 -2.59 19.19 35.10
C GLY A 26 -1.66 19.96 34.16
N TRP A 27 -1.02 19.26 33.22
CA TRP A 27 -0.17 19.88 32.19
C TRP A 27 -0.83 21.06 31.48
N THR A 28 -2.07 20.85 31.04
CA THR A 28 -2.87 21.81 30.28
C THR A 28 -3.12 23.10 31.07
N GLY A 29 -3.44 22.96 32.36
CA GLY A 29 -3.68 24.08 33.26
C GLY A 29 -2.43 24.89 33.54
N LEU A 30 -1.31 24.21 33.83
CA LEU A 30 -0.04 24.87 34.09
C LEU A 30 0.48 25.63 32.86
N TYR A 31 0.31 25.06 31.67
CA TYR A 31 0.62 25.76 30.41
C TYR A 31 -0.29 26.97 30.21
N ALA A 32 -1.61 26.81 30.37
CA ALA A 32 -2.56 27.92 30.28
C ALA A 32 -2.20 29.06 31.24
N LEU A 33 -2.04 28.74 32.53
CA LEU A 33 -1.71 29.72 33.57
C LEU A 33 -0.45 30.50 33.24
N LYS A 34 0.64 29.80 32.88
CA LYS A 34 1.89 30.45 32.51
C LYS A 34 1.72 31.44 31.36
N TYR A 35 1.09 31.04 30.27
CA TYR A 35 0.98 31.93 29.10
C TYR A 35 0.00 33.07 29.34
N LEU A 36 -1.07 32.86 30.11
CA LEU A 36 -1.98 33.94 30.53
C LEU A 36 -1.24 35.00 31.35
N LEU A 37 -0.49 34.57 32.38
CA LEU A 37 0.34 35.48 33.17
C LEU A 37 1.42 36.16 32.33
N GLY A 38 2.02 35.44 31.38
CA GLY A 38 3.01 35.97 30.45
C GLY A 38 2.49 37.06 29.49
N GLU A 39 1.18 37.06 29.21
CA GLU A 39 0.51 38.14 28.47
C GLU A 39 -0.01 39.26 29.39
N GLY A 40 0.31 39.21 30.69
CA GLY A 40 -0.07 40.23 31.68
C GLY A 40 -1.51 40.12 32.19
N LEU A 41 -2.19 38.99 31.97
CA LEU A 41 -3.55 38.77 32.44
C LEU A 41 -3.56 38.37 33.92
N ASP A 42 -4.54 38.88 34.68
CA ASP A 42 -4.84 38.42 36.04
C ASP A 42 -5.45 37.02 35.99
N ALA A 43 -4.63 35.98 36.14
CA ALA A 43 -5.03 34.58 35.96
C ALA A 43 -4.83 33.75 37.23
N HIS A 44 -5.84 32.96 37.58
CA HIS A 44 -5.80 32.04 38.72
C HIS A 44 -6.24 30.64 38.34
N LEU A 45 -5.49 29.64 38.82
CA LEU A 45 -5.77 28.23 38.60
C LEU A 45 -6.37 27.61 39.86
N TYR A 46 -7.46 26.86 39.70
CA TYR A 46 -8.08 26.08 40.77
C TYR A 46 -7.97 24.58 40.47
N GLU A 47 -7.34 23.84 41.37
CA GLU A 47 -7.19 22.38 41.32
C GLU A 47 -7.97 21.74 42.46
N SER A 48 -8.80 20.76 42.12
CA SER A 48 -9.63 20.00 43.05
C SER A 48 -8.84 19.17 44.05
N ARG A 49 -7.65 18.71 43.67
CA ARG A 49 -6.80 17.82 44.47
C ARG A 49 -5.82 18.60 45.34
N SER A 50 -5.22 17.90 46.29
CA SER A 50 -4.19 18.42 47.19
C SER A 50 -2.84 18.66 46.52
N ASN A 51 -2.71 18.36 45.22
CA ASN A 51 -1.49 18.54 44.46
C ASN A 51 -1.81 18.78 42.98
N ILE A 52 -0.89 19.43 42.27
CA ILE A 52 -0.88 19.53 40.81
C ILE A 52 -0.57 18.16 40.18
N GLY A 53 -0.61 18.09 38.85
CA GLY A 53 -0.25 16.89 38.08
C GLY A 53 -1.45 16.18 37.45
N GLY A 54 -2.67 16.46 37.89
CA GLY A 54 -3.88 15.89 37.34
C GLY A 54 -3.85 14.35 37.36
N ILE A 55 -3.95 13.71 36.19
CA ILE A 55 -3.92 12.24 36.07
C ILE A 55 -2.61 11.63 36.57
N TRP A 56 -1.48 12.34 36.45
CA TRP A 56 -0.15 11.86 36.80
C TRP A 56 0.15 11.89 38.30
N TYR A 57 -0.70 12.55 39.09
CA TYR A 57 -0.60 12.49 40.54
C TYR A 57 -1.24 11.18 41.04
N PHE A 58 -0.39 10.24 41.46
CA PHE A 58 -0.83 8.97 42.03
C PHE A 58 -1.58 9.18 43.35
N ALA A 59 -2.74 8.54 43.47
CA ALA A 59 -3.45 8.41 44.73
C ALA A 59 -3.72 6.92 44.98
N GLU A 60 -3.51 6.50 46.21
CA GLU A 60 -3.71 5.12 46.65
C GLU A 60 -5.20 4.77 46.77
N ASN A 61 -6.03 5.75 47.13
CA ASN A 61 -7.48 5.59 47.18
C ASN A 61 -8.08 5.46 45.76
N GLU A 62 -8.65 4.29 45.45
CA GLU A 62 -9.29 3.98 44.17
C GLU A 62 -10.42 4.96 43.79
N ALA A 63 -11.13 5.52 44.78
CA ALA A 63 -12.24 6.46 44.55
C ALA A 63 -11.79 7.83 44.01
N ILE A 64 -10.52 8.20 44.21
CA ILE A 64 -9.94 9.44 43.66
C ILE A 64 -9.59 9.25 42.18
N GLY A 65 -9.37 8.01 41.73
CA GLY A 65 -8.92 7.69 40.38
C GLY A 65 -7.47 8.10 40.11
N GLY A 66 -7.13 8.28 38.83
CA GLY A 66 -5.80 8.70 38.37
C GLY A 66 -4.90 7.54 37.92
N VAL A 67 -3.60 7.81 37.85
CA VAL A 67 -2.59 6.86 37.34
C VAL A 67 -2.38 5.65 38.28
N TYR A 68 -1.89 4.54 37.71
CA TYR A 68 -1.48 3.32 38.43
C TYR A 68 0.03 3.30 38.68
N LYS A 69 0.50 2.54 39.68
CA LYS A 69 1.86 2.68 40.24
C LYS A 69 2.98 2.37 39.24
N SER A 70 2.79 1.41 38.35
CA SER A 70 3.79 1.01 37.34
C SER A 70 3.76 1.85 36.06
N ALA A 71 2.90 2.88 35.98
CA ALA A 71 2.65 3.61 34.75
C ALA A 71 3.87 4.41 34.27
N HIS A 72 4.14 4.26 32.97
CA HIS A 72 5.09 5.08 32.23
C HIS A 72 4.36 5.76 31.08
N ALA A 73 4.90 6.87 30.60
CA ALA A 73 4.37 7.52 29.42
C ALA A 73 4.50 6.62 28.19
N THR A 74 3.46 6.61 27.35
CA THR A 74 3.48 5.86 26.07
C THR A 74 4.15 6.63 24.94
N SER A 75 4.45 7.92 25.17
CA SER A 75 5.18 8.77 24.24
C SER A 75 6.51 9.19 24.86
N SER A 76 7.48 9.44 23.99
CA SER A 76 8.81 9.86 24.44
C SER A 76 8.78 11.26 25.04
N LYS A 77 9.75 11.55 25.90
CA LYS A 77 9.91 12.86 26.57
C LYS A 77 9.93 14.05 25.59
N THR A 78 10.35 13.82 24.34
CA THR A 78 10.33 14.78 23.23
C THR A 78 8.93 15.32 22.92
N PHE A 79 7.86 14.54 23.16
CA PHE A 79 6.47 14.96 22.95
C PHE A 79 5.77 15.42 24.24
N LEU A 80 6.46 15.34 25.38
CA LEU A 80 5.90 15.59 26.70
C LEU A 80 6.33 16.94 27.27
N HIS A 81 7.57 17.36 27.03
CA HIS A 81 8.06 18.64 27.54
C HIS A 81 7.42 19.85 26.86
N ALA A 82 7.43 20.98 27.56
CA ALA A 82 7.17 22.28 26.98
C ALA A 82 8.32 22.74 26.07
N SER A 83 7.96 23.55 25.08
CA SER A 83 8.87 24.14 24.09
C SER A 83 9.95 25.06 24.68
N ASP A 84 9.85 25.47 25.95
CA ASP A 84 10.88 26.27 26.63
C ASP A 84 11.40 25.67 27.93
N PHE A 85 10.96 24.46 28.30
CA PHE A 85 11.38 23.79 29.53
C PHE A 85 11.54 22.27 29.29
N PRO A 86 12.70 21.81 28.78
CA PRO A 86 12.90 20.39 28.50
C PRO A 86 12.94 19.54 29.78
N PHE A 87 12.62 18.24 29.66
CA PHE A 87 12.95 17.27 30.70
C PHE A 87 14.46 17.24 30.99
N PRO A 88 14.88 16.99 32.25
CA PRO A 88 16.28 16.76 32.60
C PRO A 88 16.89 15.60 31.80
N SER A 89 18.18 15.66 31.52
CA SER A 89 18.89 14.61 30.77
C SER A 89 18.96 13.26 31.50
N SER A 90 18.79 13.26 32.82
CA SER A 90 18.73 12.05 33.66
C SER A 90 17.46 11.24 33.48
N VAL A 91 16.37 11.84 32.97
CA VAL A 91 15.09 11.17 32.77
C VAL A 91 15.14 10.33 31.49
N GLY A 92 14.71 9.07 31.60
CA GLY A 92 14.63 8.12 30.48
C GLY A 92 13.68 8.60 29.37
N GLU A 93 13.70 7.91 28.22
CA GLU A 93 12.87 8.32 27.07
C GLU A 93 11.38 8.25 27.35
N PHE A 94 10.92 7.31 28.17
CA PHE A 94 9.52 7.16 28.57
C PHE A 94 9.42 7.36 30.08
N PRO A 95 9.18 8.60 30.56
CA PRO A 95 9.18 8.89 31.99
C PRO A 95 8.08 8.13 32.74
N SER A 96 8.40 7.69 33.96
CA SER A 96 7.43 7.20 34.94
C SER A 96 6.47 8.31 35.39
N HIS A 97 5.35 7.95 36.00
CA HIS A 97 4.41 8.94 36.50
C HIS A 97 5.01 9.88 37.57
N GLU A 98 5.96 9.40 38.37
CA GLU A 98 6.67 10.18 39.39
C GLU A 98 7.58 11.22 38.74
N GLU A 99 8.32 10.83 37.69
CA GLU A 99 9.18 11.75 36.93
C GLU A 99 8.37 12.83 36.20
N VAL A 100 7.19 12.48 35.66
CA VAL A 100 6.28 13.47 35.07
C VAL A 100 5.77 14.46 36.13
N LEU A 101 5.38 13.96 37.30
CA LEU A 101 4.94 14.83 38.40
C LEU A 101 6.06 15.77 38.86
N ALA A 102 7.28 15.25 39.05
CA ALA A 102 8.45 16.04 39.43
C ALA A 102 8.78 17.13 38.38
N TYR A 103 8.65 16.81 37.09
CA TYR A 103 8.78 17.78 36.01
C TYR A 103 7.75 18.91 36.11
N LEU A 104 6.49 18.58 36.45
CA LEU A 104 5.42 19.56 36.59
C LEU A 104 5.61 20.50 37.77
N HIS A 105 6.08 19.98 38.91
CA HIS A 105 6.50 20.82 40.03
C HIS A 105 7.64 21.76 39.63
N SER A 106 8.68 21.22 39.01
CA SER A 106 9.83 22.00 38.55
C SER A 106 9.42 23.09 37.53
N TYR A 107 8.43 22.81 36.70
CA TYR A 107 7.85 23.78 35.75
C TYR A 107 7.13 24.91 36.50
N ALA A 108 6.29 24.58 37.48
CA ALA A 108 5.58 25.56 38.30
C ALA A 108 6.55 26.44 39.10
N ASP A 109 7.63 25.86 39.64
CA ASP A 109 8.69 26.58 40.34
C ASP A 109 9.44 27.54 39.39
N HIS A 110 9.89 27.02 38.23
CA HIS A 110 10.68 27.79 37.27
C HIS A 110 9.93 29.01 36.74
N PHE A 111 8.65 28.84 36.42
CA PHE A 111 7.79 29.93 35.93
C PHE A 111 7.03 30.67 37.05
N LYS A 112 7.34 30.38 38.32
CA LYS A 112 6.78 31.04 39.52
C LYS A 112 5.25 31.05 39.56
N LEU A 113 4.63 29.91 39.27
CA LEU A 113 3.17 29.80 39.12
C LEU A 113 2.41 29.61 40.44
N TRP A 114 3.10 29.18 41.51
CA TRP A 114 2.46 28.76 42.76
C TRP A 114 1.57 29.81 43.44
N SER A 115 1.93 31.09 43.35
CA SER A 115 1.13 32.19 43.93
C SER A 115 -0.28 32.28 43.31
N ASN A 116 -0.46 31.71 42.13
CA ASN A 116 -1.72 31.76 41.37
C ASN A 116 -2.41 30.39 41.31
N ILE A 117 -1.90 29.38 42.03
CA ILE A 117 -2.46 28.02 42.08
C ILE A 117 -3.16 27.81 43.43
N HIS A 118 -4.44 27.47 43.37
CA HIS A 118 -5.29 27.17 44.52
C HIS A 118 -5.62 25.68 44.52
N LEU A 119 -4.99 24.93 45.42
CA LEU A 119 -5.24 23.49 45.60
C LEU A 119 -6.49 23.26 46.46
N ASN A 120 -6.96 22.01 46.52
CA ASN A 120 -8.15 21.59 47.29
C ASN A 120 -9.37 22.47 47.00
N SER A 121 -9.52 22.91 45.76
CA SER A 121 -10.51 23.89 45.34
C SER A 121 -11.37 23.30 44.24
N LYS A 122 -12.31 22.42 44.61
CA LYS A 122 -13.16 21.71 43.67
C LYS A 122 -14.34 22.58 43.25
N ILE A 123 -14.45 22.84 41.96
CA ILE A 123 -15.58 23.57 41.37
C ILE A 123 -16.69 22.57 41.06
N VAL A 124 -17.90 22.84 41.53
CA VAL A 124 -19.08 21.98 41.35
C VAL A 124 -20.09 22.54 40.36
N ARG A 125 -20.10 23.86 40.13
CA ARG A 125 -21.04 24.53 39.23
C ARG A 125 -20.40 25.77 38.61
N VAL A 126 -20.64 25.95 37.31
CA VAL A 126 -20.31 27.15 36.55
C VAL A 126 -21.58 27.67 35.89
N GLU A 127 -21.93 28.92 36.20
CA GLU A 127 -23.12 29.61 35.69
C GLU A 127 -22.76 30.60 34.56
N PRO A 128 -23.75 31.11 33.81
CA PRO A 128 -23.52 32.19 32.84
C PRO A 128 -22.79 33.38 33.47
N GLN A 129 -22.01 34.11 32.67
CA GLN A 129 -21.06 35.14 33.15
C GLN A 129 -19.91 34.57 34.00
N TRP A 130 -19.64 33.27 33.88
CA TRP A 130 -18.51 32.57 34.51
C TRP A 130 -18.46 32.73 36.02
N ILE A 131 -19.60 32.51 36.67
CA ILE A 131 -19.69 32.44 38.14
C ILE A 131 -19.44 30.99 38.55
N LEU A 132 -18.40 30.77 39.35
CA LEU A 132 -17.94 29.46 39.80
C LEU A 132 -18.29 29.25 41.27
N THR A 133 -18.97 28.14 41.57
CA THR A 133 -19.27 27.69 42.93
C THR A 133 -18.40 26.50 43.28
N PHE A 134 -17.78 26.56 44.47
CA PHE A 134 -16.94 25.47 44.99
C PHE A 134 -17.77 24.48 45.84
N ASP A 135 -17.22 23.30 46.11
CA ASP A 135 -17.89 22.21 46.83
C ASP A 135 -18.21 22.53 48.30
N ASP A 136 -17.55 23.52 48.89
CA ASP A 136 -17.91 24.08 50.19
C ASP A 136 -19.22 24.89 50.19
N GLY A 137 -19.73 25.27 49.00
CA GLY A 137 -20.94 26.08 48.82
C GLY A 137 -20.82 27.54 49.30
N LEU A 138 -19.70 27.92 49.89
CA LEU A 138 -19.46 29.23 50.51
C LEU A 138 -18.58 30.11 49.62
N LYS A 139 -17.64 29.51 48.88
CA LYS A 139 -16.76 30.24 47.98
C LYS A 139 -17.42 30.43 46.63
N ILE A 140 -17.55 31.68 46.21
CA ILE A 140 -18.06 32.09 44.89
C ILE A 140 -17.03 32.99 44.24
N VAL A 141 -16.59 32.61 43.05
CA VAL A 141 -15.61 33.37 42.25
C VAL A 141 -16.26 33.73 40.92
N SER A 142 -15.93 34.90 40.37
CA SER A 142 -16.36 35.29 39.01
C SER A 142 -15.15 35.68 38.18
N CYS A 143 -15.26 35.54 36.86
CA CYS A 143 -14.19 35.95 35.96
C CYS A 143 -14.69 36.48 34.61
N ASP A 144 -13.85 37.27 33.94
CA ASP A 144 -14.16 37.76 32.60
C ASP A 144 -13.95 36.66 31.54
N TYR A 145 -12.93 35.81 31.73
CA TYR A 145 -12.62 34.68 30.87
C TYR A 145 -12.42 33.37 31.64
N LEU A 146 -12.82 32.26 31.02
CA LEU A 146 -12.72 30.93 31.62
C LEU A 146 -11.92 29.97 30.72
N VAL A 147 -10.96 29.26 31.30
CA VAL A 147 -10.18 28.21 30.64
C VAL A 147 -10.39 26.88 31.33
N VAL A 148 -10.90 25.90 30.60
CA VAL A 148 -11.19 24.57 31.11
C VAL A 148 -10.05 23.62 30.77
N CYS A 149 -9.37 23.16 31.82
CA CYS A 149 -8.21 22.27 31.77
C CYS A 149 -8.43 20.99 32.61
N SER A 150 -9.68 20.65 32.94
CA SER A 150 -10.06 19.54 33.84
C SER A 150 -9.72 18.14 33.31
N GLY A 151 -9.21 18.04 32.09
CA GLY A 151 -8.92 16.78 31.41
C GLY A 151 -10.18 16.03 30.97
N GLN A 152 -9.97 14.88 30.32
CA GLN A 152 -11.02 14.08 29.67
C GLN A 152 -11.16 12.67 30.27
N HIS A 153 -10.40 12.37 31.32
CA HIS A 153 -10.28 11.03 31.90
C HIS A 153 -10.83 10.98 33.33
N GLN A 154 -12.00 11.60 33.52
CA GLN A 154 -12.61 11.78 34.84
C GLN A 154 -13.76 10.79 35.06
N ILE A 155 -14.66 10.65 34.08
CA ILE A 155 -15.83 9.77 34.18
C ILE A 155 -15.61 8.55 33.29
N ALA A 156 -15.63 7.36 33.89
CA ALA A 156 -15.46 6.10 33.19
C ALA A 156 -16.60 5.82 32.19
N ASN A 157 -16.26 5.22 31.05
CA ASN A 157 -17.25 4.60 30.18
C ASN A 157 -17.62 3.24 30.74
N ASP A 158 -18.79 3.12 31.35
CA ASP A 158 -19.17 1.95 32.12
C ASP A 158 -20.35 1.21 31.47
N PRO A 159 -20.12 0.05 30.81
CA PRO A 159 -21.18 -0.71 30.17
C PRO A 159 -21.89 -1.70 31.11
N ARG A 160 -21.58 -1.75 32.42
CA ARG A 160 -22.07 -2.80 33.33
C ARG A 160 -23.59 -2.97 33.36
N SER A 161 -24.34 -1.89 33.20
CA SER A 161 -25.81 -1.91 33.19
C SER A 161 -26.42 -2.32 31.84
N THR A 162 -25.61 -2.46 30.78
CA THR A 162 -26.06 -2.72 29.41
C THR A 162 -25.88 -4.19 29.02
N TYR A 163 -26.73 -4.70 28.14
CA TYR A 163 -26.57 -6.05 27.58
C TYR A 163 -25.31 -6.11 26.67
N PRO A 164 -24.48 -7.17 26.73
CA PRO A 164 -24.63 -8.37 27.57
C PRO A 164 -23.95 -8.28 28.96
N PHE A 165 -23.28 -7.17 29.30
CA PHE A 165 -22.53 -7.03 30.56
C PHE A 165 -23.38 -7.18 31.83
N ASN A 166 -24.65 -6.80 31.78
CA ASN A 166 -25.58 -6.95 32.91
C ASN A 166 -25.89 -8.42 33.28
N GLN A 167 -25.48 -9.39 32.45
CA GLN A 167 -25.63 -10.82 32.73
C GLN A 167 -24.43 -11.42 33.49
N PHE A 168 -23.34 -10.68 33.63
CA PHE A 168 -22.13 -11.19 34.28
C PHE A 168 -22.31 -11.29 35.80
N THR A 169 -22.06 -12.47 36.36
CA THR A 169 -22.18 -12.72 37.82
C THR A 169 -20.85 -12.65 38.57
N GLY A 170 -19.74 -12.48 37.88
CA GLY A 170 -18.42 -12.28 38.48
C GLY A 170 -18.21 -10.83 38.97
N THR A 171 -16.95 -10.44 39.16
CA THR A 171 -16.61 -9.09 39.63
C THR A 171 -16.15 -8.16 38.52
N PHE A 172 -16.42 -6.87 38.66
CA PHE A 172 -15.97 -5.83 37.73
C PHE A 172 -15.02 -4.84 38.39
N SER A 173 -14.10 -4.29 37.62
CA SER A 173 -13.46 -3.01 37.92
C SER A 173 -13.24 -2.22 36.64
N HIS A 174 -13.06 -0.90 36.74
CA HIS A 174 -12.64 -0.06 35.63
C HIS A 174 -11.18 0.36 35.82
N SER A 175 -10.46 0.60 34.73
CA SER A 175 -9.02 0.94 34.75
C SER A 175 -8.66 2.14 35.63
N ILE A 176 -9.58 3.09 35.82
CA ILE A 176 -9.39 4.24 36.72
C ILE A 176 -9.20 3.85 38.20
N ALA A 177 -9.77 2.72 38.61
CA ALA A 177 -9.66 2.19 39.96
C ALA A 177 -8.44 1.26 40.11
N TYR A 178 -7.76 0.90 39.02
CA TYR A 178 -6.58 0.04 39.10
C TYR A 178 -5.38 0.78 39.69
N LYS A 179 -4.74 0.21 40.72
CA LYS A 179 -3.56 0.79 41.37
C LYS A 179 -2.35 -0.13 41.38
N SER A 180 -2.57 -1.43 41.55
CA SER A 180 -1.53 -2.44 41.67
C SER A 180 -2.03 -3.80 41.17
N PRO A 181 -1.16 -4.65 40.60
CA PRO A 181 -1.54 -6.00 40.19
C PRO A 181 -1.84 -6.91 41.39
N TYR A 182 -1.30 -6.63 42.58
CA TYR A 182 -1.36 -7.53 43.74
C TYR A 182 -2.70 -7.50 44.51
N ASP A 183 -3.74 -6.90 43.96
CA ASP A 183 -5.08 -6.96 44.54
C ASP A 183 -5.63 -8.40 44.47
N ASN A 184 -6.33 -8.82 45.52
CA ASN A 184 -7.00 -10.11 45.60
C ASN A 184 -7.97 -10.36 44.45
N LYS A 185 -8.55 -9.31 43.85
CA LYS A 185 -9.45 -9.42 42.70
C LYS A 185 -8.76 -9.90 41.41
N PHE A 186 -7.43 -9.87 41.34
CA PHE A 186 -6.65 -10.33 40.18
C PHE A 186 -5.89 -11.64 40.46
N THR A 187 -5.57 -11.92 41.72
CA THR A 187 -4.69 -13.03 42.11
C THR A 187 -5.32 -14.41 41.87
N ASN A 188 -4.63 -15.24 41.07
CA ASN A 188 -5.07 -16.56 40.61
C ASN A 188 -6.47 -16.54 39.95
N LYS A 189 -6.83 -15.43 39.30
CA LYS A 189 -8.11 -15.26 38.59
C LYS A 189 -7.95 -15.34 37.07
N ARG A 190 -9.02 -15.74 36.39
CA ARG A 190 -9.21 -15.60 34.94
C ARG A 190 -9.78 -14.22 34.69
N ILE A 191 -9.00 -13.36 34.06
CA ILE A 191 -9.31 -11.95 33.90
C ILE A 191 -9.61 -11.68 32.43
N LEU A 192 -10.73 -11.01 32.14
CA LEU A 192 -11.01 -10.45 30.82
C LEU A 192 -10.80 -8.94 30.84
N ILE A 193 -9.88 -8.47 30.01
CA ILE A 193 -9.67 -7.05 29.75
C ILE A 193 -10.51 -6.64 28.54
N VAL A 194 -11.34 -5.61 28.70
CA VAL A 194 -12.22 -5.12 27.65
C VAL A 194 -11.74 -3.77 27.16
N GLY A 195 -11.22 -3.71 25.93
CA GLY A 195 -10.76 -2.48 25.28
C GLY A 195 -9.29 -2.49 24.85
N GLY A 196 -9.04 -1.99 23.64
CA GLY A 196 -7.71 -1.94 23.01
C GLY A 196 -6.90 -0.66 23.26
N GLY A 197 -7.21 0.12 24.29
CA GLY A 197 -6.45 1.34 24.63
C GLY A 197 -5.05 1.02 25.21
N GLU A 198 -4.18 2.03 25.31
CA GLU A 198 -2.82 1.84 25.86
C GLU A 198 -2.85 1.27 27.28
N THR A 199 -3.73 1.80 28.14
CA THR A 199 -3.94 1.27 29.49
C THR A 199 -4.34 -0.20 29.47
N GLY A 200 -5.22 -0.62 28.56
CA GLY A 200 -5.64 -2.03 28.47
C GLY A 200 -4.47 -2.95 28.14
N SER A 201 -3.62 -2.55 27.20
CA SER A 201 -2.42 -3.31 26.84
C SER A 201 -1.41 -3.40 27.98
N ASP A 202 -1.13 -2.28 28.64
CA ASP A 202 -0.16 -2.23 29.74
C ASP A 202 -0.60 -3.11 30.91
N LEU A 203 -1.88 -3.03 31.28
CA LEU A 203 -2.46 -3.85 32.34
C LEU A 203 -2.54 -5.34 31.94
N ALA A 204 -2.80 -5.65 30.66
CA ALA A 204 -2.76 -7.03 30.17
C ALA A 204 -1.37 -7.65 30.33
N VAL A 205 -0.34 -6.91 29.93
CA VAL A 205 1.06 -7.30 30.08
C VAL A 205 1.40 -7.50 31.56
N GLU A 206 1.12 -6.52 32.42
CA GLU A 206 1.44 -6.57 33.85
C GLU A 206 0.75 -7.74 34.56
N LEU A 207 -0.56 -7.92 34.35
CA LEU A 207 -1.32 -8.99 34.99
C LEU A 207 -0.90 -10.38 34.51
N SER A 208 -0.51 -10.51 33.24
CA SER A 208 -0.13 -11.81 32.63
C SER A 208 1.18 -12.40 33.17
N VAL A 209 2.03 -11.59 33.81
CA VAL A 209 3.34 -12.04 34.35
C VAL A 209 3.43 -11.99 35.87
N THR A 210 2.38 -11.50 36.55
CA THR A 210 2.40 -11.27 37.99
C THR A 210 1.52 -12.27 38.73
N VAL A 211 0.21 -12.05 38.74
CA VAL A 211 -0.71 -12.76 39.65
C VAL A 211 -1.86 -13.48 38.96
N ALA A 212 -2.19 -13.15 37.70
CA ALA A 212 -3.36 -13.71 37.04
C ALA A 212 -3.17 -15.18 36.67
N LYS A 213 -4.24 -15.98 36.74
CA LYS A 213 -4.24 -17.37 36.24
C LYS A 213 -4.27 -17.40 34.71
N THR A 214 -5.08 -16.53 34.11
CA THR A 214 -5.22 -16.40 32.65
C THR A 214 -5.70 -14.99 32.34
N VAL A 215 -5.14 -14.37 31.29
CA VAL A 215 -5.56 -13.05 30.83
C VAL A 215 -6.13 -13.17 29.42
N TYR A 216 -7.39 -12.83 29.26
CA TYR A 216 -8.04 -12.62 27.97
C TYR A 216 -8.09 -11.13 27.68
N MET A 217 -7.94 -10.73 26.42
CA MET A 217 -8.08 -9.32 26.03
C MET A 217 -9.00 -9.20 24.81
N SER A 218 -10.10 -8.46 24.94
CA SER A 218 -11.12 -8.29 23.91
C SER A 218 -11.00 -6.93 23.22
N ILE A 219 -10.88 -6.97 21.89
CA ILE A 219 -10.88 -5.79 21.02
C ILE A 219 -11.92 -5.99 19.92
N ARG A 220 -12.94 -5.11 19.88
CA ARG A 220 -14.11 -5.27 19.00
C ARG A 220 -13.81 -5.06 17.50
N GLU A 221 -13.12 -3.97 17.16
CA GLU A 221 -12.95 -3.52 15.76
C GLU A 221 -11.52 -3.70 15.23
N GLY A 222 -10.69 -4.47 15.95
CA GLY A 222 -9.25 -4.54 15.71
C GLY A 222 -8.56 -3.19 15.89
N GLN A 223 -7.23 -3.16 15.89
CA GLN A 223 -6.49 -1.90 16.08
C GLN A 223 -5.04 -2.03 15.69
N TRP A 224 -4.42 -0.97 15.15
CA TRP A 224 -2.98 -0.95 14.88
C TRP A 224 -2.14 -0.92 16.16
N PHE A 225 -1.07 -1.73 16.22
CA PHE A 225 -0.10 -1.77 17.33
C PHE A 225 1.30 -1.40 16.86
N GLN A 226 1.94 -0.49 17.60
CA GLN A 226 3.25 0.05 17.35
C GLN A 226 4.12 -0.10 18.60
N SER A 227 5.39 -0.47 18.42
CA SER A 227 6.35 -0.52 19.53
C SER A 227 6.71 0.89 19.98
N ARG A 228 6.97 1.08 21.29
CA ARG A 228 7.54 2.33 21.83
C ARG A 228 8.94 2.60 21.29
N ILE A 229 9.71 1.55 20.99
CA ILE A 229 11.08 1.63 20.48
C ILE A 229 11.16 1.10 19.05
N LEU A 230 11.84 1.84 18.18
CA LEU A 230 12.22 1.40 16.84
C LEU A 230 13.75 1.38 16.73
N GLY A 231 14.33 0.17 16.77
CA GLY A 231 15.77 -0.01 16.85
C GLY A 231 16.33 0.50 18.19
N GLN A 232 17.12 1.59 18.17
CA GLN A 232 17.68 2.21 19.40
C GLN A 232 17.03 3.55 19.75
N GLN A 233 15.99 3.96 19.02
CA GLN A 233 15.38 5.28 19.15
C GLN A 233 13.89 5.16 19.50
N PRO A 234 13.30 6.16 20.16
CA PRO A 234 11.86 6.21 20.33
C PRO A 234 11.14 6.20 18.99
N ALA A 235 10.12 5.36 18.90
CA ALA A 235 9.30 5.21 17.71
C ALA A 235 8.67 6.52 17.27
N ASP A 236 8.05 7.27 18.18
CA ASP A 236 7.36 8.52 17.85
C ASP A 236 8.29 9.61 17.29
N VAL A 237 9.53 9.68 17.77
CA VAL A 237 10.60 10.52 17.20
C VAL A 237 10.89 10.11 15.76
N MET A 238 11.09 8.81 15.51
CA MET A 238 11.39 8.31 14.16
C MET A 238 10.21 8.49 13.20
N TYR A 239 9.00 8.12 13.62
CA TYR A 239 7.81 8.20 12.77
C TYR A 239 7.46 9.64 12.42
N THR A 240 7.58 10.59 13.34
CA THR A 240 7.29 11.98 12.99
C THR A 240 8.31 12.57 12.03
N MET A 241 9.57 12.18 12.13
CA MET A 241 10.58 12.55 11.13
C MET A 241 10.19 12.04 9.74
N LEU A 242 9.73 10.80 9.62
CA LEU A 242 9.29 10.22 8.33
C LEU A 242 8.02 10.88 7.79
N MET A 243 7.01 10.97 8.65
CA MET A 243 5.69 11.43 8.27
C MET A 243 5.67 12.94 8.01
N ARG A 244 6.65 13.71 8.45
CA ARG A 244 6.75 15.13 8.07
C ARG A 244 7.09 15.30 6.59
N ILE A 245 7.96 14.44 6.05
CA ILE A 245 8.38 14.48 4.64
C ILE A 245 7.25 13.97 3.73
N PHE A 246 6.48 12.98 4.20
CA PHE A 246 5.52 12.24 3.37
C PHE A 246 4.05 12.42 3.72
N GLY A 247 3.74 12.90 4.93
CA GLY A 247 2.40 12.95 5.50
C GLY A 247 1.63 14.24 5.23
N TYR A 248 2.21 15.20 4.52
CA TYR A 248 1.49 16.42 4.12
C TYR A 248 0.48 16.16 2.99
N TYR A 249 0.63 15.06 2.24
CA TYR A 249 -0.21 14.71 1.10
C TYR A 249 -0.86 13.35 1.31
N ASN A 250 -2.18 13.31 1.48
CA ASN A 250 -2.94 12.06 1.59
C ASN A 250 -3.35 11.55 0.19
N ASN A 251 -2.42 11.60 -0.78
CA ASN A 251 -2.66 11.12 -2.14
C ASN A 251 -2.57 9.59 -2.19
N ILE A 252 -3.01 9.00 -3.30
CA ILE A 252 -3.04 7.55 -3.50
C ILE A 252 -1.64 6.92 -3.32
N LEU A 253 -0.58 7.64 -3.66
CA LEU A 253 0.80 7.19 -3.58
C LEU A 253 1.28 7.05 -2.15
N VAL A 254 0.98 8.03 -1.30
CA VAL A 254 1.27 7.97 0.13
C VAL A 254 0.41 6.88 0.78
N ARG A 255 -0.82 6.62 0.32
CA ARG A 255 -1.64 5.47 0.81
C ARG A 255 -1.02 4.13 0.43
N CYS A 256 -0.57 3.95 -0.81
CA CYS A 256 0.11 2.74 -1.28
C CYS A 256 1.45 2.54 -0.57
N TRP A 257 2.26 3.60 -0.43
CA TRP A 257 3.49 3.61 0.35
C TRP A 257 3.25 3.13 1.78
N ARG A 258 2.25 3.71 2.46
CA ARG A 258 1.92 3.34 3.84
C ARG A 258 1.46 1.89 3.93
N ARG A 259 0.69 1.41 2.95
CA ARG A 259 0.26 0.01 2.88
C ARG A 259 1.45 -0.93 2.66
N MET A 260 2.37 -0.57 1.78
CA MET A 260 3.51 -1.42 1.40
C MET A 260 4.62 -1.44 2.46
N PHE A 261 4.83 -0.35 3.21
CA PHE A 261 5.89 -0.28 4.21
C PHE A 261 5.39 -0.65 5.62
N PHE A 262 4.25 -0.11 6.06
CA PHE A 262 3.81 -0.32 7.44
C PHE A 262 3.06 -1.63 7.61
N VAL A 263 2.24 -2.07 6.65
CA VAL A 263 1.49 -3.34 6.82
C VAL A 263 2.43 -4.53 6.98
N PRO A 264 3.48 -4.71 6.14
CA PRO A 264 4.43 -5.81 6.34
C PRO A 264 5.26 -5.68 7.62
N MET A 265 5.58 -4.44 8.04
CA MET A 265 6.29 -4.19 9.31
C MET A 265 5.51 -4.70 10.53
N TRP A 266 4.18 -4.67 10.46
CA TRP A 266 3.33 -5.00 11.60
C TRP A 266 2.69 -6.40 11.57
N GLY A 267 2.77 -7.11 10.44
CA GLY A 267 2.29 -8.50 10.27
C GLY A 267 0.92 -8.63 9.58
N ILE A 268 0.41 -9.86 9.46
CA ILE A 268 -0.86 -10.17 8.79
C ILE A 268 -1.99 -9.30 9.35
N GLY A 269 -2.68 -8.57 8.48
CA GLY A 269 -3.76 -7.66 8.85
C GLY A 269 -3.33 -6.35 9.50
N GLY A 270 -2.05 -6.14 9.84
CA GLY A 270 -1.54 -4.91 10.43
C GLY A 270 -1.14 -4.96 11.90
N THR A 271 -1.37 -6.09 12.58
CA THR A 271 -1.00 -6.31 13.99
C THR A 271 -0.20 -7.59 14.19
N GLY A 272 -0.36 -8.55 13.27
CA GLY A 272 0.13 -9.92 13.43
C GLY A 272 -0.82 -10.82 14.22
N VAL A 273 -1.90 -10.27 14.79
CA VAL A 273 -2.92 -11.00 15.57
C VAL A 273 -4.23 -11.04 14.79
N ARG A 274 -4.65 -12.24 14.37
CA ARG A 274 -5.79 -12.45 13.46
C ARG A 274 -7.10 -11.91 14.03
N GLU A 275 -7.30 -12.07 15.33
CA GLU A 275 -8.48 -11.63 16.09
C GLU A 275 -8.60 -10.11 16.09
N TRP A 276 -7.47 -9.41 16.04
CA TRP A 276 -7.38 -7.96 16.16
C TRP A 276 -6.98 -7.26 14.87
N ALA A 277 -7.14 -7.94 13.73
CA ALA A 277 -6.88 -7.37 12.41
C ALA A 277 -7.69 -6.07 12.24
N PRO A 278 -7.05 -4.89 12.07
CA PRO A 278 -7.74 -3.61 11.91
C PRO A 278 -8.60 -3.59 10.64
N THR A 279 -9.77 -2.97 10.76
CA THR A 279 -10.70 -2.77 9.65
C THR A 279 -10.46 -1.46 8.89
N VAL A 280 -9.67 -0.54 9.46
CA VAL A 280 -9.26 0.73 8.83
C VAL A 280 -7.81 0.69 8.38
N PRO A 281 -7.47 1.42 7.30
CA PRO A 281 -6.07 1.64 6.95
C PRO A 281 -5.32 2.32 8.10
N PHE A 282 -4.00 2.12 8.14
CA PHE A 282 -3.09 2.81 9.06
C PHE A 282 -3.40 4.33 9.12
N LEU A 283 -3.07 5.05 10.20
CA LEU A 283 -3.37 6.48 10.53
C LEU A 283 -4.83 6.99 10.34
N HIS A 284 -5.77 6.19 9.82
CA HIS A 284 -7.20 6.53 9.79
C HIS A 284 -7.95 6.00 11.03
N GLY A 285 -7.18 5.59 12.04
CA GLY A 285 -7.65 5.22 13.36
C GLY A 285 -6.53 5.35 14.39
N PHE A 286 -6.91 5.22 15.65
CA PHE A 286 -6.04 5.29 16.81
C PHE A 286 -5.02 4.14 16.80
N ILE A 287 -3.75 4.48 17.03
CA ILE A 287 -2.63 3.53 17.04
C ILE A 287 -2.25 3.28 18.49
N ASN A 288 -2.29 2.02 18.92
CA ASN A 288 -1.83 1.63 20.24
C ASN A 288 -0.30 1.54 20.23
N LYS A 289 0.36 2.25 21.15
CA LYS A 289 1.83 2.29 21.26
C LYS A 289 2.43 1.23 22.19
N SER A 290 1.58 0.41 22.80
CA SER A 290 1.96 -0.68 23.70
C SER A 290 1.92 -2.01 22.94
N ARG A 291 2.81 -2.21 21.95
CA ARG A 291 2.90 -3.45 21.16
C ARG A 291 3.43 -4.65 21.95
N GLU A 292 4.02 -4.44 23.12
CA GLU A 292 4.54 -5.50 24.00
C GLU A 292 3.46 -6.54 24.35
N VAL A 293 2.17 -6.16 24.34
CA VAL A 293 1.06 -7.10 24.50
C VAL A 293 1.03 -8.17 23.40
N VAL A 294 1.47 -7.85 22.17
CA VAL A 294 1.58 -8.80 21.05
C VAL A 294 2.65 -9.84 21.31
N ASP A 295 3.75 -9.45 21.95
CA ASP A 295 4.80 -10.40 22.34
C ASP A 295 4.28 -11.35 23.43
N HIS A 296 3.46 -10.87 24.36
CA HIS A 296 2.81 -11.71 25.37
C HIS A 296 1.74 -12.64 24.79
N ILE A 297 1.11 -12.26 23.67
CA ILE A 297 0.24 -13.16 22.92
C ILE A 297 1.05 -14.29 22.27
N ALA A 298 2.18 -13.96 21.66
CA ALA A 298 3.07 -14.97 21.06
C ALA A 298 3.65 -15.97 22.08
N LEU A 299 3.66 -15.59 23.37
CA LEU A 299 4.07 -16.43 24.49
C LEU A 299 2.89 -17.15 25.19
N ASP A 300 1.68 -17.09 24.63
CA ASP A 300 0.44 -17.63 25.21
C ASP A 300 0.12 -17.10 26.63
N ARG A 301 0.66 -15.93 26.99
CA ARG A 301 0.40 -15.27 28.29
C ARG A 301 -0.85 -14.40 28.28
N VAL A 302 -1.16 -13.84 27.12
CA VAL A 302 -2.38 -13.07 26.87
C VAL A 302 -3.12 -13.73 25.71
N ILE A 303 -4.40 -14.05 25.90
CA ILE A 303 -5.23 -14.70 24.88
C ILE A 303 -6.07 -13.62 24.17
N PRO A 304 -5.81 -13.35 22.87
CA PRO A 304 -6.54 -12.33 22.15
C PRO A 304 -7.96 -12.82 21.83
N LYS A 305 -8.93 -11.93 22.01
CA LYS A 305 -10.35 -12.16 21.74
C LYS A 305 -10.95 -11.03 20.90
N ARG A 306 -11.95 -11.36 20.10
CA ARG A 306 -12.78 -10.41 19.33
C ARG A 306 -13.79 -9.70 20.25
N GLY A 307 -14.73 -8.96 19.69
CA GLY A 307 -15.84 -8.35 20.43
C GLY A 307 -16.64 -9.39 21.22
N ILE A 308 -17.19 -9.01 22.37
CA ILE A 308 -18.06 -9.87 23.18
C ILE A 308 -19.41 -9.98 22.47
N ALA A 309 -19.82 -11.21 22.17
CA ALA A 309 -21.10 -11.52 21.54
C ALA A 309 -22.20 -11.77 22.58
N ASN A 310 -21.89 -12.52 23.65
CA ASN A 310 -22.84 -12.85 24.71
C ASN A 310 -22.11 -13.17 26.03
N ILE A 311 -22.81 -13.02 27.15
CA ILE A 311 -22.34 -13.38 28.49
C ILE A 311 -23.43 -14.20 29.19
N ASP A 312 -23.12 -15.43 29.58
CA ASP A 312 -23.97 -16.24 30.44
C ASP A 312 -23.26 -16.47 31.77
N ARG A 313 -23.65 -15.70 32.80
CA ARG A 313 -23.06 -15.72 34.14
C ARG A 313 -21.55 -15.43 34.13
N GLN A 314 -20.69 -16.44 34.07
CA GLN A 314 -19.23 -16.28 33.98
C GLN A 314 -18.66 -16.80 32.66
N LEU A 315 -19.50 -17.38 31.79
CA LEU A 315 -19.11 -17.85 30.47
C LEU A 315 -19.29 -16.73 29.45
N ILE A 316 -18.23 -16.42 28.70
CA ILE A 316 -18.19 -15.34 27.73
C ILE A 316 -17.92 -15.92 26.34
N THR A 317 -18.79 -15.57 25.39
CA THR A 317 -18.62 -15.90 23.97
C THR A 317 -18.27 -14.66 23.17
N PHE A 318 -17.39 -14.80 22.18
CA PHE A 318 -16.91 -13.70 21.35
C PHE A 318 -17.36 -13.86 19.90
N ASP A 319 -17.40 -12.76 19.16
CA ASP A 319 -17.78 -12.76 17.75
C ASP A 319 -16.88 -13.71 16.96
N LYS A 320 -17.47 -14.67 16.24
CA LYS A 320 -16.75 -15.65 15.39
C LYS A 320 -15.83 -16.62 16.13
N ASP A 321 -15.92 -16.69 17.47
CA ASP A 321 -15.27 -17.72 18.29
C ASP A 321 -16.33 -18.75 18.73
N GLU A 322 -16.11 -20.03 18.46
CA GLU A 322 -17.08 -21.09 18.81
C GLU A 322 -16.99 -21.55 20.27
N THR A 323 -15.88 -21.27 20.96
CA THR A 323 -15.64 -21.78 22.33
C THR A 323 -15.82 -20.68 23.38
N PRO A 324 -16.83 -20.80 24.27
CA PRO A 324 -16.97 -19.93 25.43
C PRO A 324 -15.77 -20.05 26.38
N VAL A 325 -15.41 -18.96 27.05
CA VAL A 325 -14.38 -18.96 28.10
C VAL A 325 -14.98 -18.53 29.43
N GLU A 326 -14.53 -19.15 30.51
CA GLU A 326 -14.99 -18.81 31.85
C GLU A 326 -14.09 -17.74 32.47
N VAL A 327 -14.70 -16.70 33.06
CA VAL A 327 -14.01 -15.49 33.53
C VAL A 327 -14.49 -15.12 34.94
N ASP A 328 -13.54 -14.86 35.84
CA ASP A 328 -13.82 -14.52 37.24
C ASP A 328 -13.95 -13.00 37.45
N HIS A 329 -13.18 -12.22 36.67
CA HIS A 329 -13.11 -10.76 36.78
C HIS A 329 -13.07 -10.08 35.40
N ILE A 330 -13.88 -9.04 35.20
CA ILE A 330 -13.82 -8.18 34.01
C ILE A 330 -13.19 -6.84 34.39
N LEU A 331 -12.06 -6.53 33.77
CA LEU A 331 -11.38 -5.24 33.87
C LEU A 331 -11.73 -4.38 32.65
N LEU A 332 -12.53 -3.34 32.89
CA LEU A 332 -13.04 -2.43 31.88
C LEU A 332 -11.97 -1.36 31.56
N CYS A 333 -11.39 -1.47 30.37
CA CYS A 333 -10.47 -0.50 29.76
C CYS A 333 -11.18 0.25 28.62
N THR A 334 -12.44 0.62 28.86
CA THR A 334 -13.43 1.12 27.89
C THR A 334 -13.36 2.64 27.68
N GLY A 335 -12.35 3.30 28.26
CA GLY A 335 -12.10 4.72 28.11
C GLY A 335 -13.00 5.59 29.01
N TYR A 336 -13.17 6.84 28.61
CA TYR A 336 -13.80 7.86 29.44
C TYR A 336 -14.78 8.71 28.64
N GLN A 337 -15.75 9.29 29.34
CA GLN A 337 -16.73 10.20 28.76
C GLN A 337 -16.11 11.61 28.63
N TRP A 338 -16.46 12.29 27.54
CA TRP A 338 -16.16 13.71 27.40
C TRP A 338 -17.30 14.50 28.05
N THR A 339 -17.10 14.84 29.32
CA THR A 339 -18.10 15.54 30.14
C THR A 339 -17.41 16.52 31.08
N HIS A 340 -18.07 17.65 31.34
CA HIS A 340 -17.64 18.62 32.34
C HIS A 340 -18.78 18.77 33.35
N PRO A 341 -18.77 18.03 34.48
CA PRO A 341 -19.91 17.95 35.41
C PRO A 341 -20.37 19.29 35.99
N PHE A 342 -19.47 20.27 36.02
CA PHE A 342 -19.72 21.64 36.46
C PHE A 342 -20.38 22.52 35.38
N PHE A 343 -20.56 22.03 34.16
CA PHE A 343 -21.29 22.70 33.07
C PHE A 343 -22.63 22.00 32.75
N PRO A 344 -23.69 22.74 32.38
CA PRO A 344 -24.99 22.16 32.07
C PRO A 344 -24.98 21.23 30.85
N SER A 345 -24.19 21.55 29.82
CA SER A 345 -23.79 20.68 28.71
C SER A 345 -22.93 21.48 27.74
N SER A 346 -21.71 21.02 27.44
CA SER A 346 -21.03 21.39 26.20
C SER A 346 -21.00 20.15 25.31
N ASP A 347 -21.03 20.27 23.98
CA ASP A 347 -20.59 19.23 23.02
C ASP A 347 -19.23 19.65 22.47
N ILE A 348 -18.31 18.70 22.26
CA ILE A 348 -17.02 18.97 21.63
C ILE A 348 -17.21 19.49 20.21
N HIS A 349 -18.33 19.14 19.56
CA HIS A 349 -18.70 19.64 18.25
C HIS A 349 -18.89 21.17 18.21
N ASP A 350 -19.17 21.78 19.36
CA ASP A 350 -19.35 23.23 19.52
C ASP A 350 -18.04 24.00 19.69
N LEU A 351 -16.88 23.32 19.69
CA LEU A 351 -15.59 23.98 19.86
C LEU A 351 -14.95 24.36 18.52
N TYR A 352 -14.66 25.64 18.33
CA TYR A 352 -13.87 26.12 17.19
C TYR A 352 -12.41 25.68 17.35
N LYS A 353 -11.93 24.89 16.38
CA LYS A 353 -10.60 24.27 16.40
C LYS A 353 -10.31 23.46 17.67
N LEU A 354 -11.36 22.89 18.27
CA LEU A 354 -11.30 22.20 19.56
C LEU A 354 -10.89 23.10 20.74
N VAL A 355 -10.81 24.42 20.60
CA VAL A 355 -10.35 25.33 21.66
C VAL A 355 -11.48 26.20 22.19
N PHE A 356 -12.04 27.08 21.35
CA PHE A 356 -12.98 28.10 21.82
C PHE A 356 -14.44 27.66 21.70
N ALA A 357 -15.23 27.91 22.74
CA ALA A 357 -16.66 27.60 22.72
C ALA A 357 -17.44 28.58 21.83
N SER A 358 -18.45 28.07 21.15
CA SER A 358 -19.34 28.85 20.29
C SER A 358 -20.35 29.67 21.09
N GLY A 359 -20.80 30.80 20.54
CA GLY A 359 -21.94 31.55 21.08
C GLY A 359 -21.66 32.34 22.36
N VAL A 360 -20.40 32.35 22.84
CA VAL A 360 -19.96 33.07 24.04
C VAL A 360 -18.85 34.09 23.76
N ASN A 361 -18.79 34.56 22.50
CA ASN A 361 -17.88 35.62 22.03
C ASN A 361 -16.41 35.42 22.43
N GLY A 362 -15.95 34.17 22.44
CA GLY A 362 -14.54 33.85 22.74
C GLY A 362 -14.14 33.99 24.21
N THR A 363 -15.08 34.04 25.15
CA THR A 363 -14.76 34.16 26.59
C THR A 363 -14.53 32.82 27.31
N LEU A 364 -14.80 31.69 26.63
CA LEU A 364 -14.57 30.34 27.12
C LEU A 364 -13.66 29.55 26.17
N ALA A 365 -12.61 28.97 26.74
CA ALA A 365 -11.68 28.11 26.03
C ALA A 365 -11.45 26.78 26.74
N PHE A 366 -11.11 25.75 25.99
CA PHE A 366 -10.71 24.44 26.46
C PHE A 366 -9.30 24.13 25.97
N VAL A 367 -8.43 23.67 26.86
CA VAL A 367 -7.02 23.34 26.55
C VAL A 367 -6.75 21.87 26.84
N GLY A 368 -6.05 21.20 25.93
CA GLY A 368 -5.80 19.76 25.98
C GLY A 368 -6.92 18.89 25.45
N THR A 369 -7.78 19.48 24.62
CA THR A 369 -8.92 18.78 24.01
C THR A 369 -8.52 17.89 22.84
N ALA A 370 -7.49 18.29 22.10
CA ALA A 370 -7.04 17.61 20.90
C ALA A 370 -6.12 16.42 21.27
N ARG A 371 -6.45 15.24 20.74
CA ARG A 371 -5.67 14.00 20.91
C ARG A 371 -5.01 13.64 19.59
N PRO A 372 -3.68 13.67 19.47
CA PRO A 372 -3.06 13.35 18.19
C PRO A 372 -3.07 11.83 17.93
N VAL A 373 -3.18 11.42 16.66
CA VAL A 373 -3.04 10.00 16.25
C VAL A 373 -1.68 9.43 16.65
N PHE A 374 -0.63 10.24 16.58
CA PHE A 374 0.74 9.96 17.00
C PHE A 374 1.32 11.20 17.71
N GLY A 375 2.22 11.00 18.67
CA GLY A 375 2.65 12.06 19.60
C GLY A 375 1.79 12.11 20.86
N SER A 376 1.80 13.24 21.57
CA SER A 376 1.15 13.37 22.89
C SER A 376 0.42 14.69 23.07
N ILE A 377 -0.63 14.69 23.90
CA ILE A 377 -1.49 15.86 24.22
C ILE A 377 -0.71 17.10 24.69
N PRO A 378 0.33 17.02 25.54
CA PRO A 378 0.96 18.20 26.15
C PRO A 378 1.54 19.15 25.11
N ALA A 379 2.15 18.58 24.08
CA ALA A 379 2.71 19.36 23.00
C ALA A 379 1.67 20.17 22.21
N LEU A 380 0.46 19.63 22.02
CA LEU A 380 -0.65 20.37 21.40
C LEU A 380 -1.24 21.37 22.38
N ALA A 381 -1.40 20.96 23.65
CA ALA A 381 -1.97 21.78 24.71
C ALA A 381 -1.17 23.06 24.94
N GLU A 382 0.15 23.01 24.83
CA GLU A 382 0.99 24.20 24.93
C GLU A 382 0.67 25.25 23.85
N LEU A 383 0.50 24.80 22.60
CA LEU A 383 0.09 25.68 21.50
C LEU A 383 -1.32 26.23 21.69
N GLN A 384 -2.26 25.39 22.13
CA GLN A 384 -3.61 25.82 22.49
C GLN A 384 -3.56 26.90 23.58
N ALA A 385 -2.81 26.68 24.66
CA ALA A 385 -2.63 27.63 25.77
C ALA A 385 -2.07 28.99 25.31
N ARG A 386 -1.03 28.97 24.46
CA ARG A 386 -0.47 30.19 23.86
C ARG A 386 -1.50 30.96 23.06
N TRP A 387 -2.32 30.26 22.26
CA TRP A 387 -3.34 30.89 21.44
C TRP A 387 -4.49 31.46 22.27
N VAL A 388 -4.93 30.73 23.31
CA VAL A 388 -5.91 31.22 24.28
C VAL A 388 -5.44 32.50 24.94
N ALA A 389 -4.20 32.52 25.46
CA ALA A 389 -3.64 33.71 26.09
C ALA A 389 -3.57 34.90 25.13
N ALA A 390 -3.16 34.66 23.88
CA ALA A 390 -3.11 35.69 22.83
C ALA A 390 -4.48 36.28 22.50
N VAL A 391 -5.53 35.45 22.48
CA VAL A 391 -6.89 35.91 22.21
C VAL A 391 -7.45 36.70 23.39
N PHE A 392 -7.25 36.22 24.61
CA PHE A 392 -7.74 36.89 25.82
C PHE A 392 -7.02 38.21 26.09
N SER A 393 -5.74 38.33 25.71
CA SER A 393 -4.99 39.59 25.77
C SER A 393 -5.33 40.58 24.65
N GLY A 394 -6.13 40.17 23.67
CA GLY A 394 -6.45 40.98 22.48
C GLY A 394 -5.34 41.03 21.43
N ARG A 395 -4.23 40.30 21.62
CA ARG A 395 -3.14 40.22 20.65
C ARG A 395 -3.54 39.45 19.39
N CYS A 396 -4.38 38.44 19.53
CA CYS A 396 -5.01 37.68 18.44
C CYS A 396 -6.52 37.86 18.49
N HIS A 397 -7.19 37.74 17.34
CA HIS A 397 -8.65 37.92 17.25
C HIS A 397 -9.29 36.69 16.61
N LEU A 398 -10.41 36.24 17.19
CA LEU A 398 -11.23 35.21 16.58
C LEU A 398 -12.02 35.79 15.38
N PRO A 399 -12.25 35.00 14.33
CA PRO A 399 -13.15 35.42 13.27
C PRO A 399 -14.59 35.48 13.78
N SER A 400 -15.50 36.07 13.00
CA SER A 400 -16.91 36.16 13.38
C SER A 400 -17.54 34.78 13.62
N GLU A 401 -18.55 34.70 14.50
CA GLU A 401 -19.21 33.43 14.84
C GLU A 401 -19.75 32.71 13.60
N LYS A 402 -20.25 33.45 12.60
CA LYS A 402 -20.69 32.89 11.31
C LYS A 402 -19.56 32.13 10.59
N VAL A 403 -18.36 32.70 10.57
CA VAL A 403 -17.18 32.08 9.95
C VAL A 403 -16.69 30.89 10.77
N MET A 404 -16.66 31.02 12.11
CA MET A 404 -16.32 29.90 12.99
C MET A 404 -17.28 28.72 12.79
N ALA A 405 -18.59 28.96 12.75
CA ALA A 405 -19.61 27.94 12.52
C ALA A 405 -19.48 27.24 11.16
N GLN A 406 -19.18 27.99 10.10
CA GLN A 406 -18.91 27.42 8.78
C GLN A 406 -17.67 26.51 8.80
N ARG A 407 -16.56 26.99 9.39
CA ARG A 407 -15.31 26.24 9.48
C ARG A 407 -15.43 25.00 10.38
N ARG A 408 -16.17 25.07 11.49
CA ARG A 408 -16.48 23.91 12.36
C ARG A 408 -17.24 22.83 11.59
N ARG A 409 -18.30 23.19 10.86
CA ARG A 409 -19.05 22.22 10.03
C ARG A 409 -18.14 21.53 9.01
N ALA A 410 -17.34 22.30 8.28
CA ALA A 410 -16.39 21.73 7.32
C ALA A 410 -15.35 20.80 7.98
N TYR A 411 -14.83 21.19 9.16
CA TYR A 411 -13.91 20.37 9.93
C TYR A 411 -14.54 19.03 10.33
N TRP A 412 -15.75 19.03 10.89
CA TRP A 412 -16.41 17.81 11.35
C TRP A 412 -16.82 16.87 10.20
N THR A 413 -17.25 17.42 9.06
CA THR A 413 -17.47 16.61 7.85
C THR A 413 -16.19 15.90 7.40
N ARG A 414 -15.05 16.62 7.40
CA ARG A 414 -13.75 16.04 7.05
C ARG A 414 -13.22 15.08 8.11
N HIS A 415 -13.47 15.35 9.39
CA HIS A 415 -13.05 14.49 10.50
C HIS A 415 -13.71 13.11 10.41
N ALA A 416 -15.01 13.06 10.14
CA ALA A 416 -15.75 11.81 9.97
C ALA A 416 -15.23 10.96 8.79
N SER A 417 -14.82 11.60 7.69
CA SER A 417 -14.24 10.87 6.54
C SER A 417 -12.81 10.39 6.79
N LEU A 418 -12.02 11.13 7.58
CA LEU A 418 -10.66 10.74 7.95
C LEU A 418 -10.62 9.62 8.99
N TYR A 419 -11.60 9.56 9.89
CA TYR A 419 -11.65 8.61 11.01
C TYR A 419 -12.99 7.85 11.07
N PRO A 420 -13.31 6.99 10.08
CA PRO A 420 -14.66 6.43 9.90
C PRO A 420 -15.14 5.56 11.07
N HIS A 421 -14.26 4.88 11.80
CA HIS A 421 -14.62 4.11 13.01
C HIS A 421 -14.46 4.95 14.28
N ASP A 422 -13.40 5.77 14.34
CA ASP A 422 -12.99 6.42 15.58
C ASP A 422 -13.65 7.77 15.82
N HIS A 423 -14.21 8.44 14.80
CA HIS A 423 -14.82 9.76 14.98
C HIS A 423 -15.97 9.77 15.98
N LYS A 424 -16.65 8.63 16.19
CA LYS A 424 -17.74 8.52 17.18
C LYS A 424 -17.22 8.26 18.60
N ARG A 425 -16.18 7.43 18.75
CA ARG A 425 -15.64 7.02 20.07
C ARG A 425 -14.52 7.92 20.59
N LEU A 426 -13.74 8.53 19.70
CA LEU A 426 -12.58 9.38 19.94
C LEU A 426 -12.73 10.67 19.13
N LYS A 427 -13.74 11.48 19.48
CA LYS A 427 -14.05 12.75 18.80
C LYS A 427 -12.87 13.73 18.78
N GLN A 428 -11.93 13.56 19.70
CA GLN A 428 -10.74 14.40 19.88
C GLN A 428 -9.60 14.11 18.91
N LEU A 429 -9.70 13.04 18.10
CA LEU A 429 -8.58 12.55 17.30
C LEU A 429 -8.18 13.58 16.23
N VAL A 430 -6.90 13.95 16.16
CA VAL A 430 -6.38 14.91 15.17
C VAL A 430 -5.10 14.41 14.51
N ASN A 431 -4.86 14.88 13.28
CA ASN A 431 -3.54 14.80 12.67
C ASN A 431 -2.63 15.84 13.33
N LEU A 432 -1.52 15.38 13.92
CA LEU A 432 -0.58 16.21 14.68
C LEU A 432 -0.07 17.40 13.86
N PHE A 433 0.40 17.17 12.64
CA PHE A 433 1.03 18.20 11.81
C PHE A 433 0.02 19.25 11.39
N GLU A 434 -1.12 18.81 10.84
CA GLU A 434 -2.16 19.71 10.37
C GLU A 434 -2.71 20.57 11.50
N PHE A 435 -3.02 19.96 12.65
CA PHE A 435 -3.56 20.68 13.79
C PHE A 435 -2.56 21.73 14.31
N THR A 436 -1.30 21.35 14.45
CA THR A 436 -0.28 22.23 15.04
C THR A 436 0.13 23.36 14.10
N ASP A 437 0.15 23.13 12.78
CA ASP A 437 0.32 24.20 11.78
C ASP A 437 -0.88 25.16 11.77
N VAL A 438 -2.12 24.64 11.86
CA VAL A 438 -3.33 25.46 11.90
C VAL A 438 -3.41 26.37 13.13
N ILE A 439 -2.94 25.91 14.29
CA ILE A 439 -2.84 26.74 15.51
C ILE A 439 -1.61 27.66 15.43
N GLY A 440 -0.49 27.16 14.89
CA GLY A 440 0.73 27.93 14.68
C GLY A 440 0.52 29.13 13.75
N ASP A 441 -0.31 28.99 12.72
CA ASP A 441 -0.68 30.07 11.79
C ASP A 441 -1.54 31.13 12.49
N GLU A 442 -2.53 30.74 13.32
CA GLU A 442 -3.35 31.70 14.09
C GLU A 442 -2.53 32.50 15.10
N LEU A 443 -1.47 31.88 15.63
CA LEU A 443 -0.52 32.52 16.53
C LEU A 443 0.59 33.32 15.84
N GLY A 444 0.81 33.09 14.53
CA GLY A 444 1.95 33.64 13.80
C GLY A 444 3.31 33.05 14.18
N VAL A 445 3.35 31.82 14.71
CA VAL A 445 4.57 31.16 15.24
C VAL A 445 4.99 29.93 14.43
N ARG A 446 4.34 29.70 13.29
CA ARG A 446 4.71 28.64 12.37
C ARG A 446 6.10 28.90 11.79
N VAL A 447 6.93 27.86 11.76
CA VAL A 447 8.29 27.92 11.22
C VAL A 447 8.26 28.41 9.77
N ASN A 448 9.02 29.47 9.47
CA ASN A 448 9.12 29.97 8.10
C ASN A 448 10.17 29.17 7.30
N LEU A 449 9.78 27.99 6.81
CA LEU A 449 10.67 27.10 6.06
C LEU A 449 11.23 27.77 4.80
N PHE A 450 10.45 28.59 4.10
CA PHE A 450 10.93 29.29 2.91
C PHE A 450 12.08 30.26 3.25
N TYR A 451 11.93 31.07 4.30
CA TYR A 451 12.98 31.96 4.77
C TYR A 451 14.24 31.19 5.18
N LEU A 452 14.07 30.10 5.95
CA LEU A 452 15.19 29.27 6.38
C LEU A 452 15.91 28.62 5.21
N PHE A 453 15.21 28.21 4.15
CA PHE A 453 15.84 27.62 2.96
C PHE A 453 16.89 28.55 2.34
N PHE A 454 16.55 29.83 2.17
CA PHE A 454 17.44 30.82 1.55
C PHE A 454 18.47 31.42 2.50
N ARG A 455 18.13 31.61 3.79
CA ARG A 455 18.99 32.34 4.74
C ARG A 455 19.76 31.43 5.69
N HIS A 456 19.24 30.24 5.98
CA HIS A 456 19.82 29.27 6.90
C HIS A 456 19.67 27.83 6.37
N PRO A 457 20.20 27.50 5.16
CA PRO A 457 19.94 26.22 4.48
C PRO A 457 20.29 24.99 5.33
N SER A 458 21.32 25.07 6.18
CA SER A 458 21.65 24.00 7.13
C SER A 458 20.58 23.80 8.20
N ALA A 459 20.01 24.89 8.74
CA ALA A 459 18.92 24.82 9.69
C ALA A 459 17.63 24.35 9.03
N TRP A 460 17.33 24.84 7.82
CA TRP A 460 16.23 24.34 7.00
C TRP A 460 16.31 22.84 6.78
N PHE A 461 17.45 22.34 6.28
CA PHE A 461 17.64 20.92 6.01
C PHE A 461 17.45 20.08 7.27
N ARG A 462 17.99 20.53 8.41
CA ARG A 462 17.84 19.81 9.68
C ARG A 462 16.40 19.80 10.19
N ILE A 463 15.73 20.96 10.14
CA ILE A 463 14.35 21.11 10.61
C ILE A 463 13.39 20.31 9.71
N TYR A 464 13.55 20.40 8.39
CA TYR A 464 12.62 19.80 7.44
C TYR A 464 12.91 18.32 7.18
N CYS A 465 14.17 17.95 6.93
CA CYS A 465 14.54 16.61 6.45
C CYS A 465 15.07 15.67 7.54
N ALA A 466 15.57 16.19 8.66
CA ALA A 466 16.40 15.41 9.58
C ALA A 466 15.95 15.43 11.05
N SER A 467 14.78 15.99 11.37
CA SER A 467 14.36 16.16 12.76
C SER A 467 12.95 15.64 13.04
N PRO A 468 12.69 15.12 14.25
CA PRO A 468 11.35 14.76 14.67
C PRO A 468 10.47 16.00 14.77
N TRP A 469 9.16 15.77 14.85
CA TRP A 469 8.27 16.83 15.32
C TRP A 469 8.52 17.05 16.82
N SER A 470 8.80 18.29 17.20
CA SER A 470 9.04 18.68 18.60
C SER A 470 8.40 20.04 18.89
N PRO A 471 7.92 20.28 20.12
CA PRO A 471 7.38 21.58 20.53
C PRO A 471 8.32 22.77 20.27
N PHE A 472 9.65 22.55 20.29
CA PHE A 472 10.65 23.59 20.01
C PHE A 472 10.47 24.27 18.65
N LEU A 473 9.91 23.57 17.66
CA LEU A 473 9.65 24.10 16.32
C LEU A 473 8.84 25.39 16.37
N PHE A 474 7.85 25.50 17.24
CA PHE A 474 6.96 26.67 17.32
C PHE A 474 7.54 27.83 18.11
N ARG A 475 8.86 27.81 18.31
CA ARG A 475 9.69 28.92 18.80
C ARG A 475 10.83 29.24 17.83
N ILE A 476 10.89 28.59 16.69
CA ILE A 476 11.88 28.82 15.65
C ILE A 476 11.19 29.63 14.54
N GLY A 477 11.25 30.96 14.65
CA GLY A 477 10.73 31.87 13.64
C GLY A 477 11.67 31.98 12.45
N ARG A 478 12.55 32.98 12.49
CA ARG A 478 13.53 33.28 11.43
C ARG A 478 14.99 33.04 11.84
N LEU A 479 15.22 32.58 13.06
CA LEU A 479 16.52 32.53 13.75
C LEU A 479 17.16 33.91 13.98
N SER A 480 16.33 34.93 14.20
CA SER A 480 16.80 36.30 14.39
C SER A 480 17.16 36.64 15.84
N SER A 481 16.48 36.06 16.83
CA SER A 481 16.74 36.31 18.26
C SER A 481 17.54 35.19 18.90
N ASP A 482 18.15 35.46 20.05
CA ASP A 482 18.88 34.44 20.81
C ASP A 482 17.96 33.36 21.38
N ASP A 483 16.71 33.70 21.69
CA ASP A 483 15.67 32.73 22.08
C ASP A 483 15.34 31.76 20.95
N GLU A 484 15.20 32.26 19.71
CA GLU A 484 14.98 31.40 18.54
C GLU A 484 16.18 30.48 18.26
N LYS A 485 17.41 30.99 18.45
CA LYS A 485 18.64 30.19 18.33
C LYS A 485 18.71 29.12 19.41
N LEU A 486 18.35 29.45 20.65
CA LEU A 486 18.30 28.50 21.76
C LEU A 486 17.23 27.41 21.52
N ALA A 487 16.05 27.79 21.05
CA ALA A 487 15.01 26.85 20.65
C ALA A 487 15.50 25.91 19.55
N TYR A 488 16.23 26.43 18.55
CA TYR A 488 16.83 25.60 17.51
C TYR A 488 17.93 24.67 18.02
N GLN A 489 18.75 25.10 18.99
CA GLN A 489 19.74 24.21 19.63
C GLN A 489 19.06 23.05 20.37
N ARG A 490 17.99 23.34 21.13
CA ARG A 490 17.17 22.33 21.82
C ARG A 490 16.49 21.37 20.83
N HIS A 491 15.92 21.92 19.77
CA HIS A 491 15.34 21.14 18.68
C HIS A 491 16.35 20.19 18.04
N ARG A 492 17.57 20.69 17.77
CA ARG A 492 18.66 19.90 17.23
C ARG A 492 19.09 18.78 18.19
N ALA A 493 19.00 18.97 19.50
CA ALA A 493 19.31 17.92 20.48
C ALA A 493 18.30 16.76 20.45
N CYS A 494 17.10 16.96 19.90
CA CYS A 494 16.10 15.92 19.70
C CYS A 494 16.37 15.07 18.44
N ILE A 495 17.31 15.46 17.59
CA ILE A 495 17.68 14.70 16.41
C ILE A 495 18.42 13.43 16.87
N PRO A 496 17.95 12.23 16.47
CA PRO A 496 18.65 10.98 16.75
C PRO A 496 20.11 11.05 16.35
N LYS A 497 21.01 10.61 17.24
CA LYS A 497 22.43 10.55 16.93
C LYS A 497 22.65 9.55 15.79
N LYS A 498 23.58 9.85 14.89
CA LYS A 498 23.96 8.93 13.80
C LYS A 498 24.52 7.64 14.40
N ASP A 499 23.72 6.60 14.40
CA ASP A 499 24.10 5.22 14.72
C ASP A 499 23.78 4.29 13.53
N GLN A 500 24.20 3.02 13.60
CA GLN A 500 23.92 2.04 12.54
C GLN A 500 22.41 1.87 12.26
N THR A 501 21.55 2.12 13.25
CA THR A 501 20.10 2.03 13.12
C THR A 501 19.56 3.19 12.29
N PHE A 502 20.04 4.41 12.52
CA PHE A 502 19.71 5.60 11.72
C PHE A 502 20.16 5.44 10.27
N HIS A 503 21.32 4.83 10.02
CA HIS A 503 21.78 4.51 8.67
C HIS A 503 20.87 3.49 7.98
N ARG A 504 20.61 2.33 8.60
CA ARG A 504 19.69 1.32 8.04
C ARG A 504 18.28 1.85 7.81
N PHE A 505 17.78 2.70 8.71
CA PHE A 505 16.47 3.32 8.57
C PHE A 505 16.45 4.36 7.44
N ASN A 506 17.47 5.22 7.32
CA ASN A 506 17.61 6.11 6.17
C ASN A 506 17.77 5.34 4.86
N ASP A 507 18.46 4.20 4.84
CA ASP A 507 18.61 3.37 3.64
C ASP A 507 17.27 2.73 3.23
N VAL A 508 16.51 2.21 4.20
CA VAL A 508 15.13 1.72 3.98
C VAL A 508 14.22 2.85 3.48
N MET A 509 14.38 4.06 4.01
CA MET A 509 13.54 5.22 3.68
C MET A 509 13.96 5.94 2.40
N LEU A 510 15.24 5.95 2.04
CA LEU A 510 15.73 6.37 0.73
C LEU A 510 15.26 5.39 -0.33
N GLY A 511 15.35 4.08 -0.07
CA GLY A 511 14.71 3.05 -0.90
C GLY A 511 13.20 3.28 -1.04
N ALA A 512 12.54 3.72 0.03
CA ALA A 512 11.13 4.09 0.05
C ALA A 512 10.81 5.41 -0.68
N TRP A 513 11.75 6.36 -0.70
CA TRP A 513 11.65 7.63 -1.40
C TRP A 513 11.80 7.43 -2.91
N PHE A 514 12.73 6.59 -3.34
CA PHE A 514 12.82 6.12 -4.72
C PHE A 514 11.49 5.48 -5.16
N LEU A 515 10.92 4.63 -4.32
CA LEU A 515 9.59 4.04 -4.53
C LEU A 515 8.42 5.04 -4.58
N MET A 516 8.59 6.26 -4.05
CA MET A 516 7.55 7.30 -4.06
C MET A 516 7.66 8.28 -5.23
N VAL A 517 8.87 8.52 -5.74
CA VAL A 517 9.07 9.24 -7.00
C VAL A 517 8.53 8.40 -8.16
N ASP A 518 8.63 7.08 -8.04
CA ASP A 518 8.16 6.09 -9.02
C ASP A 518 6.63 5.92 -9.05
N LEU A 519 5.97 6.14 -7.90
CA LEU A 519 4.53 5.99 -7.76
C LEU A 519 3.71 7.06 -8.52
N ASN A 520 4.31 8.18 -8.96
CA ASN A 520 3.61 9.20 -9.76
C ASN A 520 3.32 8.79 -11.22
N ALA A 521 3.69 7.57 -11.64
CA ALA A 521 3.46 7.10 -13.01
C ALA A 521 2.23 6.18 -13.19
N ASP A 522 1.72 5.52 -12.14
CA ASP A 522 0.90 4.32 -12.35
C ASP A 522 -0.35 4.24 -11.44
N SER A 523 -1.41 4.95 -11.83
CA SER A 523 -2.77 4.49 -11.52
C SER A 523 -3.14 3.37 -12.49
N TYR A 524 -3.66 2.24 -11.99
CA TYR A 524 -4.35 1.26 -12.84
C TYR A 524 -5.46 1.97 -13.62
N PHE A 525 -5.50 1.71 -14.93
CA PHE A 525 -6.43 2.40 -15.81
C PHE A 525 -7.80 1.74 -15.69
N GLU A 526 -8.81 2.49 -15.23
CA GLU A 526 -10.20 2.03 -15.22
C GLU A 526 -10.87 2.53 -16.50
N PHE A 527 -11.34 1.60 -17.33
CA PHE A 527 -12.04 1.91 -18.58
C PHE A 527 -13.54 1.85 -18.34
N THR A 528 -14.26 2.88 -18.78
CA THR A 528 -15.72 2.97 -18.65
C THR A 528 -16.46 2.32 -19.83
N SER A 529 -15.76 2.03 -20.93
CA SER A 529 -16.32 1.37 -22.12
C SER A 529 -15.26 0.68 -22.99
N TYR A 530 -15.69 -0.25 -23.85
CA TYR A 530 -14.83 -0.91 -24.84
C TYR A 530 -14.19 0.10 -25.82
N GLU A 531 -14.93 1.11 -26.26
CA GLU A 531 -14.40 2.13 -27.18
C GLU A 531 -13.33 3.01 -26.54
N GLU A 532 -13.45 3.30 -25.24
CA GLU A 532 -12.41 3.99 -24.48
C GLU A 532 -11.14 3.14 -24.40
N PHE A 533 -11.28 1.86 -24.05
CA PHE A 533 -10.16 0.89 -24.03
C PHE A 533 -9.46 0.81 -25.38
N ARG A 534 -10.24 0.64 -26.45
CA ARG A 534 -9.75 0.53 -27.82
C ARG A 534 -9.02 1.79 -28.26
N LYS A 535 -9.58 2.97 -28.00
CA LYS A 535 -8.97 4.26 -28.37
C LYS A 535 -7.65 4.47 -27.64
N GLU A 536 -7.60 4.20 -26.34
CA GLU A 536 -6.38 4.35 -25.55
C GLU A 536 -5.29 3.39 -26.02
N ARG A 537 -5.66 2.14 -26.31
CA ARG A 537 -4.73 1.17 -26.87
C ARG A 537 -4.18 1.59 -28.24
N LEU A 538 -5.04 2.07 -29.14
CA LEU A 538 -4.61 2.57 -30.46
C LEU A 538 -3.66 3.78 -30.32
N ALA A 539 -3.89 4.64 -29.34
CA ALA A 539 -2.96 5.73 -29.03
C ALA A 539 -1.59 5.19 -28.58
N LEU A 540 -1.56 4.17 -27.71
CA LEU A 540 -0.32 3.51 -27.29
C LEU A 540 0.39 2.84 -28.47
N ASN A 541 -0.34 2.11 -29.31
CA ASN A 541 0.20 1.47 -30.52
C ASN A 541 1.00 2.46 -31.38
N TYR A 542 0.47 3.66 -31.57
CA TYR A 542 1.16 4.71 -32.29
C TYR A 542 2.32 5.32 -31.49
N ASP A 543 2.06 5.72 -30.24
CA ASP A 543 3.00 6.50 -29.41
C ASP A 543 4.21 5.71 -28.91
N SER A 544 4.05 4.42 -28.59
CA SER A 544 5.13 3.57 -28.05
C SER A 544 5.78 2.65 -29.08
N THR A 545 5.02 2.18 -30.07
CA THR A 545 5.45 1.08 -30.95
C THR A 545 5.79 1.55 -32.35
N LEU A 546 4.80 2.04 -33.11
CA LEU A 546 4.99 2.42 -34.52
C LEU A 546 5.92 3.63 -34.67
N LYS A 547 5.80 4.64 -33.80
CA LYS A 547 6.70 5.80 -33.81
C LYS A 547 8.16 5.39 -33.60
N LEU A 548 8.41 4.43 -32.72
CA LEU A 548 9.75 3.88 -32.51
C LEU A 548 10.19 3.12 -33.76
N TRP A 549 9.38 2.19 -34.25
CA TRP A 549 9.66 1.41 -35.47
C TRP A 549 10.06 2.28 -36.66
N TYR A 550 9.34 3.38 -36.90
CA TYR A 550 9.63 4.32 -37.97
C TYR A 550 10.90 5.15 -37.76
N SER A 551 11.32 5.34 -36.51
CA SER A 551 12.55 6.07 -36.19
C SER A 551 13.82 5.20 -36.29
N LEU A 552 13.68 3.88 -36.39
CA LEU A 552 14.82 2.97 -36.40
C LEU A 552 15.57 3.00 -37.74
N PRO A 553 16.91 3.04 -37.73
CA PRO A 553 17.75 2.95 -38.92
C PRO A 553 17.54 1.67 -39.73
N ASN A 554 17.83 1.70 -41.04
CA ASN A 554 17.78 0.53 -41.91
C ASN A 554 19.06 -0.33 -41.89
N GLY A 555 20.11 0.11 -41.19
CA GLY A 555 21.39 -0.60 -41.08
C GLY A 555 21.51 -1.39 -39.78
N LEU A 556 22.44 -2.35 -39.73
CA LEU A 556 22.71 -3.10 -38.50
C LEU A 556 23.28 -2.20 -37.40
N PRO A 557 23.06 -2.53 -36.11
CA PRO A 557 23.65 -1.76 -35.00
C PRO A 557 25.18 -1.83 -35.03
N SER A 558 25.84 -0.78 -34.50
CA SER A 558 27.31 -0.64 -34.55
C SER A 558 28.06 -1.81 -33.90
N VAL A 559 29.23 -2.13 -34.46
CA VAL A 559 30.08 -3.29 -34.10
C VAL A 559 30.66 -3.22 -32.66
N GLU A 560 30.54 -2.10 -31.96
CA GLU A 560 30.88 -1.98 -30.52
C GLU A 560 29.77 -2.53 -29.62
N ASN A 561 28.51 -2.50 -30.05
CA ASN A 561 27.33 -3.05 -29.36
C ASN A 561 27.11 -4.54 -29.67
N ARG A 562 28.17 -5.38 -29.63
CA ARG A 562 28.05 -6.80 -30.04
C ARG A 562 27.10 -7.57 -29.12
N LEU A 563 26.23 -8.40 -29.71
CA LEU A 563 25.55 -9.56 -29.11
C LEU A 563 26.49 -10.47 -28.30
N VAL A 564 27.81 -10.42 -28.56
CA VAL A 564 28.81 -11.39 -28.10
C VAL A 564 30.15 -10.71 -27.84
N ARG A 565 30.77 -10.95 -26.66
CA ARG A 565 32.19 -10.59 -26.43
C ARG A 565 33.06 -11.30 -27.46
N ARG A 566 33.80 -10.54 -28.28
CA ARG A 566 34.81 -11.07 -29.22
C ARG A 566 36.06 -11.59 -28.50
N GLN A 567 35.91 -12.30 -27.38
CA GLN A 567 36.99 -13.03 -26.71
C GLN A 567 36.62 -14.51 -26.65
N THR A 568 36.65 -15.18 -27.79
CA THR A 568 36.70 -16.64 -27.80
C THR A 568 37.93 -17.07 -28.56
N SER A 569 38.91 -17.61 -27.84
CA SER A 569 40.05 -18.30 -28.44
C SER A 569 39.54 -19.42 -29.37
N LYS A 570 40.37 -19.86 -30.33
CA LYS A 570 40.08 -21.03 -31.20
C LYS A 570 39.66 -22.27 -30.37
N GLN A 571 40.13 -22.36 -29.13
CA GLN A 571 39.83 -23.39 -28.14
C GLN A 571 38.44 -23.26 -27.50
N GLN A 572 37.94 -22.04 -27.24
CA GLN A 572 36.57 -21.79 -26.78
C GLN A 572 35.53 -22.01 -27.88
N ARG A 573 35.81 -21.62 -29.14
CA ARG A 573 34.95 -21.96 -30.28
C ARG A 573 34.90 -23.47 -30.54
N SER A 574 36.02 -24.17 -30.35
CA SER A 574 36.07 -25.64 -30.36
C SER A 574 35.29 -26.25 -29.19
N ARG A 575 35.33 -25.65 -27.98
CA ARG A 575 34.50 -26.06 -26.84
C ARG A 575 33.02 -25.83 -27.08
N LEU A 576 32.59 -24.68 -27.62
CA LEU A 576 31.21 -24.39 -28.02
C LEU A 576 30.74 -25.33 -29.15
N ARG A 577 31.61 -25.66 -30.11
CA ARG A 577 31.37 -26.69 -31.14
C ARG A 577 31.47 -28.14 -30.62
N LYS A 578 32.08 -28.42 -29.48
CA LYS A 578 32.10 -29.74 -28.81
C LYS A 578 30.91 -29.88 -27.84
N LEU A 579 30.47 -28.77 -27.26
CA LEU A 579 29.12 -28.51 -26.74
C LEU A 579 28.09 -28.37 -27.88
N LYS A 580 28.39 -28.93 -29.06
CA LYS A 580 27.42 -29.05 -30.14
C LYS A 580 26.17 -29.65 -29.52
N PHE A 581 25.14 -28.81 -29.45
CA PHE A 581 23.78 -29.27 -29.37
C PHE A 581 23.25 -29.77 -28.00
N PHE A 582 24.07 -30.12 -27.00
CA PHE A 582 23.59 -31.03 -25.95
C PHE A 582 22.99 -30.40 -24.67
N ALA A 583 23.55 -29.31 -24.11
CA ALA A 583 23.13 -28.83 -22.77
C ALA A 583 22.05 -27.72 -22.79
N PHE A 584 21.98 -26.94 -23.87
CA PHE A 584 20.99 -25.86 -24.01
C PHE A 584 19.58 -26.40 -24.33
N TYR A 585 19.49 -27.64 -24.83
CA TYR A 585 18.24 -28.26 -25.29
C TYR A 585 17.86 -29.54 -24.52
N CYS A 586 18.79 -30.47 -24.24
CA CYS A 586 18.43 -31.80 -23.74
C CYS A 586 18.15 -31.91 -22.22
N THR A 587 18.40 -30.86 -21.42
CA THR A 587 18.39 -30.94 -19.94
C THR A 587 17.27 -30.19 -19.24
N LEU A 588 16.29 -29.64 -19.97
CA LEU A 588 15.05 -29.17 -19.34
C LEU A 588 14.09 -30.34 -19.04
N PHE A 589 14.37 -31.54 -19.57
CA PHE A 589 13.31 -32.53 -19.69
C PHE A 589 13.79 -34.00 -19.50
N LYS A 590 15.03 -34.43 -19.83
CA LYS A 590 15.37 -35.87 -19.67
C LYS A 590 15.40 -36.35 -18.20
N LYS A 591 14.53 -37.32 -17.88
CA LYS A 591 14.50 -38.12 -16.64
C LYS A 591 15.89 -38.68 -16.30
N THR A 592 16.20 -38.65 -15.00
CA THR A 592 17.30 -39.31 -14.26
C THR A 592 18.73 -38.71 -14.32
N PHE A 593 19.04 -37.89 -13.31
CA PHE A 593 20.09 -38.16 -12.31
C PHE A 593 21.59 -38.28 -12.73
N LEU A 594 22.18 -37.39 -13.54
CA LEU A 594 23.66 -37.32 -13.65
C LEU A 594 24.30 -35.90 -13.67
N LYS A 595 24.92 -35.58 -12.52
CA LYS A 595 26.00 -34.62 -12.20
C LYS A 595 25.73 -33.10 -12.34
N LYS A 596 25.37 -32.48 -11.18
CA LYS A 596 25.35 -31.03 -10.85
C LYS A 596 26.50 -30.18 -11.45
N LYS A 597 27.67 -30.76 -11.74
CA LYS A 597 28.92 -30.03 -12.06
C LYS A 597 29.10 -29.69 -13.55
N ILE A 598 28.39 -30.35 -14.47
CA ILE A 598 28.52 -30.13 -15.93
C ILE A 598 27.53 -29.07 -16.42
N GLN A 599 26.35 -28.98 -15.78
CA GLN A 599 25.31 -28.02 -16.15
C GLN A 599 25.73 -26.57 -15.83
N SER A 600 26.22 -26.26 -14.62
CA SER A 600 26.65 -24.88 -14.25
C SER A 600 27.72 -24.30 -15.17
N ASN A 601 28.67 -25.12 -15.64
CA ASN A 601 29.74 -24.68 -16.53
C ASN A 601 29.27 -24.38 -17.97
N GLY A 602 28.26 -25.09 -18.46
CA GLY A 602 27.68 -24.83 -19.79
C GLY A 602 26.84 -23.56 -19.82
N PHE A 603 26.04 -23.33 -18.77
CA PHE A 603 25.20 -22.13 -18.63
C PHE A 603 26.02 -20.87 -18.39
N ARG A 604 27.04 -20.95 -17.53
CA ARG A 604 28.00 -19.85 -17.36
C ARG A 604 28.63 -19.44 -18.68
N LEU A 605 29.09 -20.41 -19.47
CA LEU A 605 29.69 -20.14 -20.79
C LEU A 605 28.69 -19.52 -21.78
N TRP A 606 27.40 -19.93 -21.72
CA TRP A 606 26.33 -19.37 -22.54
C TRP A 606 26.01 -17.91 -22.17
N ASN A 607 25.85 -17.62 -20.88
CA ASN A 607 25.60 -16.25 -20.39
C ASN A 607 26.80 -15.33 -20.66
N GLU A 608 28.03 -15.83 -20.48
CA GLU A 608 29.26 -15.13 -20.87
C GLU A 608 29.35 -14.89 -22.39
N THR A 609 28.80 -15.79 -23.21
CA THR A 609 28.78 -15.66 -24.68
C THR A 609 27.75 -14.63 -25.13
N LEU A 610 26.56 -14.62 -24.55
CA LEU A 610 25.47 -13.70 -24.91
C LEU A 610 25.48 -12.37 -24.14
N ASN A 611 26.53 -12.11 -23.33
CA ASN A 611 26.61 -10.93 -22.48
C ASN A 611 25.39 -10.75 -21.54
N VAL A 612 24.75 -11.87 -21.17
CA VAL A 612 23.63 -11.89 -20.21
C VAL A 612 24.23 -11.90 -18.81
N PRO A 613 23.78 -11.02 -17.89
CA PRO A 613 24.33 -11.00 -16.55
C PRO A 613 24.11 -12.33 -15.80
N THR A 614 25.02 -12.68 -14.89
CA THR A 614 25.03 -14.01 -14.26
C THR A 614 24.21 -14.03 -12.95
N LEU A 615 23.16 -14.85 -12.90
CA LEU A 615 22.38 -15.16 -11.70
C LEU A 615 22.98 -16.39 -10.97
N LYS A 616 22.75 -16.56 -9.66
CA LYS A 616 23.21 -17.77 -8.93
C LYS A 616 22.58 -19.05 -9.51
N ASP A 617 23.39 -20.10 -9.62
CA ASP A 617 23.03 -21.40 -10.20
C ASP A 617 21.80 -22.05 -9.51
N GLU A 618 21.65 -21.89 -8.18
CA GLU A 618 20.53 -22.47 -7.41
C GLU A 618 19.17 -21.79 -7.73
N SER A 619 19.17 -20.48 -7.98
CA SER A 619 17.98 -19.71 -8.33
C SER A 619 17.48 -20.04 -9.73
N LEU A 620 18.39 -20.22 -10.68
CA LEU A 620 18.07 -20.65 -12.05
C LEU A 620 17.46 -22.05 -12.07
N TYR A 621 18.00 -22.98 -11.28
CA TYR A 621 17.49 -24.35 -11.20
C TYR A 621 16.02 -24.42 -10.77
N GLY A 622 15.62 -23.66 -9.73
CA GLY A 622 14.23 -23.62 -9.26
C GLY A 622 13.25 -23.02 -10.28
N ILE A 623 13.70 -22.05 -11.06
CA ILE A 623 12.92 -21.45 -12.16
C ILE A 623 12.62 -22.50 -13.24
N TYR A 624 13.64 -23.23 -13.69
CA TYR A 624 13.47 -24.24 -14.74
C TYR A 624 12.58 -25.39 -14.29
N GLN A 625 12.69 -25.83 -13.03
CA GLN A 625 11.77 -26.83 -12.47
C GLN A 625 10.31 -26.35 -12.51
N SER A 626 10.10 -25.06 -12.18
CA SER A 626 8.76 -24.46 -12.21
C SER A 626 8.21 -24.37 -13.63
N MET A 627 9.02 -23.93 -14.61
CA MET A 627 8.64 -23.89 -16.02
C MET A 627 8.30 -25.27 -16.57
N GLY A 628 9.11 -26.28 -16.27
CA GLY A 628 8.87 -27.67 -16.69
C GLY A 628 7.58 -28.24 -16.08
N ARG A 629 7.35 -27.97 -14.79
CA ARG A 629 6.11 -28.36 -14.09
C ARG A 629 4.86 -27.72 -14.71
N ILE A 630 4.88 -26.41 -14.95
CA ILE A 630 3.75 -25.67 -15.52
C ILE A 630 3.46 -26.13 -16.95
N THR A 631 4.51 -26.34 -17.76
CA THR A 631 4.35 -26.87 -19.13
C THR A 631 3.74 -28.27 -19.12
N SER A 632 4.22 -29.14 -18.22
CA SER A 632 3.66 -30.48 -17.98
C SER A 632 2.19 -30.44 -17.57
N GLU A 633 1.85 -29.52 -16.66
CA GLU A 633 0.49 -29.32 -16.17
C GLU A 633 -0.43 -28.84 -17.29
N PHE A 634 0.00 -27.89 -18.12
CA PHE A 634 -0.76 -27.38 -19.26
C PHE A 634 -1.06 -28.50 -20.28
N LEU A 635 -0.03 -29.23 -20.71
CA LEU A 635 -0.19 -30.34 -21.67
C LEU A 635 -1.11 -31.44 -21.11
N SER A 636 -0.93 -31.80 -19.84
CA SER A 636 -1.78 -32.80 -19.19
C SER A 636 -3.23 -32.34 -19.07
N LYS A 637 -3.45 -31.08 -18.71
CA LYS A 637 -4.78 -30.49 -18.56
C LYS A 637 -5.49 -30.39 -19.91
N GLY A 638 -4.77 -29.99 -20.96
CA GLY A 638 -5.27 -29.95 -22.34
C GLY A 638 -5.67 -31.33 -22.86
N GLN A 639 -4.80 -32.33 -22.72
CA GLN A 639 -5.08 -33.71 -23.16
C GLN A 639 -6.24 -34.37 -22.40
N ARG A 640 -6.44 -34.02 -21.12
CA ARG A 640 -7.59 -34.51 -20.33
C ARG A 640 -8.89 -33.83 -20.76
N TYR A 641 -8.83 -32.54 -21.08
CA TYR A 641 -9.99 -31.79 -21.52
C TYR A 641 -10.45 -32.24 -22.91
N ASP A 642 -9.53 -32.39 -23.85
CA ASP A 642 -9.81 -32.81 -25.21
C ASP A 642 -8.81 -33.88 -25.67
N PRO A 643 -9.15 -35.18 -25.58
CA PRO A 643 -8.25 -36.24 -26.00
C PRO A 643 -7.98 -36.29 -27.51
N THR A 644 -8.75 -35.54 -28.32
CA THR A 644 -8.66 -35.57 -29.79
C THR A 644 -7.66 -34.57 -30.36
N ILE A 645 -7.29 -33.56 -29.57
CA ILE A 645 -6.30 -32.56 -29.99
C ILE A 645 -4.93 -33.23 -30.16
N SER A 646 -4.21 -32.85 -31.21
CA SER A 646 -2.87 -33.35 -31.38
C SER A 646 -1.94 -32.70 -30.35
N PHE A 647 -0.96 -33.49 -29.97
CA PHE A 647 0.08 -33.09 -29.06
C PHE A 647 0.93 -31.94 -29.65
N GLU A 648 1.03 -31.85 -30.98
CA GLU A 648 1.68 -30.74 -31.69
C GLU A 648 0.89 -29.43 -31.57
N GLU A 649 -0.44 -29.48 -31.70
CA GLU A 649 -1.33 -28.32 -31.50
C GLU A 649 -1.29 -27.83 -30.05
N LEU A 650 -1.32 -28.74 -29.07
CA LEU A 650 -1.14 -28.38 -27.66
C LEU A 650 0.21 -27.72 -27.40
N PHE A 651 1.26 -28.18 -28.07
CA PHE A 651 2.59 -27.60 -27.91
C PHE A 651 2.69 -26.21 -28.55
N LYS A 652 2.03 -25.98 -29.69
CA LYS A 652 1.88 -24.66 -30.30
C LYS A 652 1.13 -23.71 -29.36
N ALA A 653 -0.01 -24.15 -28.80
CA ALA A 653 -0.78 -23.41 -27.79
C ALA A 653 0.05 -23.09 -26.53
N GLY A 654 0.95 -23.98 -26.13
CA GLY A 654 1.82 -23.81 -24.96
C GLY A 654 2.91 -22.74 -25.09
N ARG A 655 3.17 -22.19 -26.28
CA ARG A 655 4.24 -21.18 -26.51
C ARG A 655 3.97 -19.89 -25.72
N THR A 656 2.73 -19.41 -25.75
CA THR A 656 2.32 -18.19 -25.06
C THR A 656 2.32 -18.37 -23.54
N VAL A 657 2.12 -19.59 -23.03
CA VAL A 657 2.30 -19.93 -21.61
C VAL A 657 3.72 -19.61 -21.13
N TRP A 658 4.76 -19.85 -21.93
CA TRP A 658 6.14 -19.56 -21.53
C TRP A 658 6.41 -18.06 -21.42
N PHE A 659 5.80 -17.25 -22.30
CA PHE A 659 5.82 -15.79 -22.18
C PHE A 659 5.08 -15.32 -20.94
N MET A 660 3.92 -15.91 -20.64
CA MET A 660 3.17 -15.60 -19.42
C MET A 660 3.93 -15.98 -18.14
N ILE A 661 4.69 -17.07 -18.14
CA ILE A 661 5.62 -17.42 -17.05
C ILE A 661 6.75 -16.39 -16.94
N ALA A 662 7.38 -16.01 -18.06
CA ALA A 662 8.44 -15.00 -18.06
C ALA A 662 7.91 -13.64 -17.53
N PHE A 663 6.67 -13.28 -17.85
CA PHE A 663 6.03 -12.07 -17.34
C PHE A 663 5.72 -12.17 -15.84
N GLN A 664 5.19 -13.31 -15.36
CA GLN A 664 5.05 -13.57 -13.92
C GLN A 664 6.39 -13.43 -13.18
N MET A 665 7.51 -13.89 -13.78
CA MET A 665 8.86 -13.72 -13.20
C MET A 665 9.33 -12.27 -13.18
N GLN A 666 9.07 -11.50 -14.25
CA GLN A 666 9.44 -10.08 -14.32
C GLN A 666 8.67 -9.24 -13.29
N LEU A 667 7.43 -9.62 -13.00
CA LEU A 667 6.55 -8.98 -12.02
C LEU A 667 6.68 -9.54 -10.60
N ASN A 668 7.58 -10.51 -10.39
CA ASN A 668 7.76 -11.19 -9.11
C ASN A 668 6.47 -11.83 -8.55
N LEU A 669 5.64 -12.39 -9.46
CA LEU A 669 4.43 -13.13 -9.15
C LEU A 669 4.73 -14.64 -8.98
N PRO A 670 3.87 -15.39 -8.26
CA PRO A 670 3.98 -16.85 -8.18
C PRO A 670 3.95 -17.50 -9.57
N LEU A 671 4.81 -18.49 -9.81
CA LEU A 671 4.82 -19.24 -11.08
C LEU A 671 3.78 -20.36 -11.01
N ILE A 672 2.58 -20.07 -11.53
CA ILE A 672 1.42 -20.98 -11.52
C ILE A 672 0.76 -21.04 -12.89
N LEU A 673 0.06 -22.14 -13.17
CA LEU A 673 -0.89 -22.26 -14.27
C LEU A 673 -2.29 -21.91 -13.73
N THR A 674 -2.76 -20.69 -13.96
CA THR A 674 -4.14 -20.32 -13.60
C THR A 674 -5.14 -20.85 -14.61
N ASP A 675 -6.43 -20.85 -14.28
CA ASP A 675 -7.48 -21.24 -15.22
C ASP A 675 -7.54 -20.29 -16.42
N SER A 676 -7.25 -19.01 -16.22
CA SER A 676 -7.19 -17.97 -17.26
C SER A 676 -6.01 -18.16 -18.22
N ILE A 677 -4.83 -18.51 -17.70
CA ILE A 677 -3.68 -18.86 -18.53
C ILE A 677 -4.03 -20.10 -19.37
N PHE A 678 -4.61 -21.12 -18.75
CA PHE A 678 -5.03 -22.32 -19.46
C PHE A 678 -6.08 -22.02 -20.54
N GLY A 679 -7.17 -21.34 -20.17
CA GLY A 679 -8.29 -21.01 -21.05
C GLY A 679 -7.87 -20.18 -22.26
N TYR A 680 -7.11 -19.10 -22.04
CA TYR A 680 -6.63 -18.25 -23.15
C TYR A 680 -5.76 -18.99 -24.15
N ASN A 681 -4.80 -19.80 -23.66
CA ASN A 681 -3.90 -20.54 -24.55
C ASN A 681 -4.63 -21.68 -25.28
N MET A 682 -5.66 -22.26 -24.67
CA MET A 682 -6.51 -23.27 -25.32
C MET A 682 -7.57 -22.67 -26.25
N LEU A 683 -7.68 -21.35 -26.39
CA LEU A 683 -8.52 -20.75 -27.44
C LEU A 683 -7.98 -21.05 -28.84
N TYR A 684 -6.66 -20.93 -29.05
CA TYR A 684 -6.01 -21.04 -30.37
C TYR A 684 -6.40 -22.31 -31.14
N PRO A 685 -6.31 -23.53 -30.58
CA PRO A 685 -6.67 -24.74 -31.32
C PRO A 685 -8.13 -24.79 -31.79
N TYR A 686 -9.02 -24.00 -31.18
CA TYR A 686 -10.43 -23.97 -31.52
C TYR A 686 -10.80 -22.75 -32.38
N THR A 687 -10.12 -21.61 -32.19
CA THR A 687 -10.37 -20.38 -32.94
C THR A 687 -9.68 -20.36 -34.30
N ASP A 688 -8.45 -20.85 -34.40
CA ASP A 688 -7.65 -20.77 -35.65
C ASP A 688 -8.33 -21.59 -36.75
N ASP A 689 -8.89 -22.73 -36.39
CA ASP A 689 -9.71 -23.57 -37.27
C ASP A 689 -10.98 -22.86 -37.77
N LEU A 690 -11.56 -21.93 -37.02
CA LEU A 690 -12.74 -21.16 -37.42
C LEU A 690 -12.40 -19.90 -38.21
N VAL A 691 -11.23 -19.32 -37.97
CA VAL A 691 -10.80 -18.04 -38.55
C VAL A 691 -9.97 -18.26 -39.81
N ASP A 692 -9.02 -19.19 -39.79
CA ASP A 692 -7.99 -19.35 -40.82
C ASP A 692 -8.28 -20.49 -41.81
N CYS A 693 -9.18 -21.43 -41.47
CA CYS A 693 -9.52 -22.53 -42.38
C CYS A 693 -10.21 -22.03 -43.67
N ASN A 694 -9.69 -22.40 -44.83
CA ASN A 694 -10.26 -22.02 -46.14
C ASN A 694 -11.58 -22.75 -46.46
N ASP A 695 -11.86 -23.87 -45.79
CA ASP A 695 -13.08 -24.67 -45.99
C ASP A 695 -14.30 -24.11 -45.26
N ILE A 696 -14.13 -23.04 -44.46
CA ILE A 696 -15.22 -22.36 -43.75
C ILE A 696 -15.69 -21.16 -44.55
N SER A 697 -17.01 -21.04 -44.72
CA SER A 697 -17.62 -19.97 -45.51
C SER A 697 -17.35 -18.59 -44.90
N ARG A 698 -17.22 -17.57 -45.77
CA ARG A 698 -17.06 -16.17 -45.33
C ARG A 698 -18.21 -15.71 -44.41
N GLU A 699 -19.41 -16.26 -44.59
CA GLU A 699 -20.58 -15.98 -43.77
C GLU A 699 -20.43 -16.58 -42.36
N ALA A 700 -20.02 -17.84 -42.25
CA ALA A 700 -19.75 -18.49 -40.97
C ALA A 700 -18.65 -17.76 -40.18
N LYS A 701 -17.58 -17.31 -40.84
CA LYS A 701 -16.52 -16.52 -40.18
C LYS A 701 -17.03 -15.20 -39.60
N LYS A 702 -17.90 -14.48 -40.34
CA LYS A 702 -18.51 -13.23 -39.88
C LYS A 702 -19.46 -13.45 -38.71
N ASP A 703 -20.30 -14.48 -38.80
CA ASP A 703 -21.22 -14.83 -37.73
C ASP A 703 -20.46 -15.26 -36.47
N PHE A 704 -19.37 -16.03 -36.61
CA PHE A 704 -18.53 -16.40 -35.47
C PHE A 704 -17.94 -15.17 -34.79
N ALA A 705 -17.36 -14.25 -35.56
CA ALA A 705 -16.76 -13.04 -35.04
C ALA A 705 -17.77 -12.21 -34.22
N LYS A 706 -19.00 -12.07 -34.73
CA LYS A 706 -20.07 -11.37 -34.02
C LYS A 706 -20.45 -12.10 -32.72
N VAL A 707 -20.74 -13.40 -32.80
CA VAL A 707 -21.18 -14.23 -31.67
C VAL A 707 -20.13 -14.25 -30.56
N PHE A 708 -18.85 -14.41 -30.90
CA PHE A 708 -17.77 -14.46 -29.93
C PHE A 708 -17.49 -13.09 -29.32
N HIS A 709 -17.53 -12.01 -30.12
CA HIS A 709 -17.38 -10.64 -29.61
C HIS A 709 -18.49 -10.28 -28.61
N GLU A 710 -19.74 -10.64 -28.90
CA GLU A 710 -20.87 -10.49 -27.97
C GLU A 710 -20.64 -11.30 -26.67
N ARG A 711 -20.18 -12.56 -26.78
CA ARG A 711 -19.86 -13.39 -25.60
C ARG A 711 -18.76 -12.79 -24.73
N LEU A 712 -17.75 -12.18 -25.34
CA LEU A 712 -16.63 -11.57 -24.61
C LEU A 712 -17.07 -10.30 -23.88
N LEU A 713 -17.82 -9.39 -24.51
CA LEU A 713 -18.19 -8.11 -23.91
C LEU A 713 -19.40 -8.18 -22.97
N HIS A 714 -20.38 -9.04 -23.27
CA HIS A 714 -21.66 -9.07 -22.54
C HIS A 714 -21.82 -10.27 -21.61
N GLY A 715 -20.88 -11.21 -21.60
CA GLY A 715 -20.97 -12.42 -20.80
C GLY A 715 -21.98 -13.39 -21.40
N GLU A 716 -22.85 -13.98 -20.57
CA GLU A 716 -23.84 -14.97 -21.02
C GLU A 716 -24.62 -14.45 -22.23
N SER A 717 -24.42 -15.13 -23.35
CA SER A 717 -25.07 -14.82 -24.62
C SER A 717 -26.29 -15.71 -24.82
N THR A 718 -27.24 -15.31 -25.66
CA THR A 718 -28.32 -16.19 -26.15
C THR A 718 -27.80 -17.45 -26.86
N TYR A 719 -26.51 -17.48 -27.18
CA TYR A 719 -25.79 -18.60 -27.78
C TYR A 719 -24.99 -19.44 -26.77
N ASP A 720 -25.02 -19.15 -25.46
CA ASP A 720 -24.29 -19.91 -24.44
C ASP A 720 -25.08 -21.16 -24.01
N PRO A 721 -24.46 -22.36 -23.93
CA PRO A 721 -25.13 -23.55 -23.41
C PRO A 721 -25.63 -23.38 -21.96
N LYS A 722 -26.89 -23.76 -21.71
CA LYS A 722 -27.57 -23.65 -20.39
C LYS A 722 -27.08 -24.65 -19.33
N VAL A 723 -26.29 -25.66 -19.71
CA VAL A 723 -25.76 -26.68 -18.81
C VAL A 723 -24.24 -26.51 -18.70
N HIS A 724 -23.75 -26.30 -17.48
CA HIS A 724 -22.33 -26.13 -17.18
C HIS A 724 -21.68 -27.49 -16.92
N PHE A 725 -20.49 -27.71 -17.47
CA PHE A 725 -19.88 -29.02 -17.62
C PHE A 725 -19.23 -29.59 -16.35
N ASP A 726 -19.53 -30.86 -16.09
CA ASP A 726 -18.82 -31.83 -15.24
C ASP A 726 -17.97 -32.83 -16.06
N GLY A 727 -17.86 -32.65 -17.38
CA GLY A 727 -17.22 -33.63 -18.27
C GLY A 727 -18.12 -34.23 -19.37
N LYS A 728 -19.41 -33.84 -19.48
CA LYS A 728 -20.38 -34.44 -20.45
C LYS A 728 -20.95 -33.50 -21.51
N GLN A 729 -20.67 -33.77 -22.80
CA GLN A 729 -21.00 -32.93 -23.98
C GLN A 729 -22.34 -32.20 -23.84
N SER A 730 -22.31 -30.86 -23.87
CA SER A 730 -23.50 -30.01 -23.88
C SER A 730 -24.34 -30.39 -25.10
N ASN A 731 -25.67 -30.42 -24.96
CA ASN A 731 -26.55 -30.79 -26.06
C ASN A 731 -26.48 -29.71 -27.15
N VAL A 732 -25.71 -29.99 -28.21
CA VAL A 732 -25.35 -29.05 -29.29
C VAL A 732 -26.59 -28.48 -29.99
N GLU A 733 -27.68 -29.23 -29.98
CA GLU A 733 -28.97 -28.90 -30.61
C GLU A 733 -29.74 -27.78 -29.88
N GLU A 734 -29.33 -27.37 -28.67
CA GLU A 734 -30.01 -26.31 -27.89
C GLU A 734 -29.45 -24.90 -28.14
N LEU A 735 -28.38 -24.76 -28.93
CA LEU A 735 -27.75 -23.46 -29.21
C LEU A 735 -28.45 -22.76 -30.37
N ASN A 736 -28.97 -21.56 -30.12
CA ASN A 736 -29.63 -20.73 -31.14
C ASN A 736 -28.62 -20.05 -32.08
N LEU A 737 -27.61 -20.77 -32.57
CA LEU A 737 -26.57 -20.23 -33.45
C LEU A 737 -27.13 -19.90 -34.85
N PRO A 738 -26.58 -18.87 -35.53
CA PRO A 738 -26.83 -18.63 -36.95
C PRO A 738 -26.65 -19.90 -37.79
N SER A 739 -27.48 -20.10 -38.82
CA SER A 739 -27.49 -21.31 -39.65
C SER A 739 -26.12 -21.63 -40.27
N SER A 740 -25.31 -20.61 -40.56
CA SER A 740 -23.94 -20.73 -41.07
C SER A 740 -22.96 -21.37 -40.07
N LEU A 741 -23.23 -21.24 -38.76
CA LEU A 741 -22.38 -21.74 -37.66
C LEU A 741 -22.84 -23.07 -37.07
N GLN A 742 -24.08 -23.48 -37.36
CA GLN A 742 -24.63 -24.75 -36.87
C GLN A 742 -23.73 -25.97 -37.16
N PRO A 743 -23.08 -26.11 -38.35
CA PRO A 743 -22.13 -27.19 -38.61
C PRO A 743 -20.90 -27.20 -37.70
N HIS A 744 -20.62 -26.08 -37.03
CA HIS A 744 -19.44 -25.86 -36.19
C HIS A 744 -19.77 -25.65 -34.70
N ALA A 745 -21.03 -25.88 -34.29
CA ALA A 745 -21.53 -25.60 -32.95
C ALA A 745 -20.70 -26.25 -31.82
N ASN A 746 -20.22 -27.48 -32.03
CA ASN A 746 -19.32 -28.17 -31.10
C ASN A 746 -18.03 -27.39 -30.79
N ARG A 747 -17.47 -26.69 -31.78
CA ARG A 747 -16.26 -25.86 -31.60
C ARG A 747 -16.58 -24.59 -30.83
N VAL A 748 -17.72 -23.96 -31.12
CA VAL A 748 -18.19 -22.76 -30.42
C VAL A 748 -18.38 -23.05 -28.92
N VAL A 749 -18.93 -24.22 -28.56
CA VAL A 749 -19.04 -24.64 -27.15
C VAL A 749 -17.67 -24.69 -26.46
N LYS A 750 -16.68 -25.34 -27.08
CA LYS A 750 -15.32 -25.44 -26.51
C LYS A 750 -14.70 -24.06 -26.31
N ILE A 751 -14.93 -23.13 -27.24
CA ILE A 751 -14.44 -21.74 -27.14
C ILE A 751 -15.10 -21.03 -25.94
N PHE A 752 -16.41 -21.21 -25.75
CA PHE A 752 -17.12 -20.61 -24.63
C PHE A 752 -16.71 -21.23 -23.28
N ASP A 753 -16.40 -22.52 -23.26
CA ASP A 753 -15.83 -23.19 -22.09
C ASP A 753 -14.45 -22.59 -21.72
N MET A 754 -13.62 -22.25 -22.72
CA MET A 754 -12.35 -21.56 -22.46
C MET A 754 -12.55 -20.16 -21.87
N VAL A 755 -13.60 -19.43 -22.27
CA VAL A 755 -13.98 -18.16 -21.64
C VAL A 755 -14.45 -18.37 -20.20
N LYS A 756 -15.15 -19.48 -19.90
CA LYS A 756 -15.56 -19.83 -18.53
C LYS A 756 -14.35 -20.14 -17.62
N PHE A 757 -13.31 -20.80 -18.14
CA PHE A 757 -12.04 -20.94 -17.40
C PHE A 757 -11.44 -19.57 -17.04
N ILE A 758 -11.52 -18.58 -17.93
CA ILE A 758 -11.05 -17.21 -17.63
C ILE A 758 -11.95 -16.55 -16.56
N GLU A 759 -13.26 -16.77 -16.62
CA GLU A 759 -14.22 -16.26 -15.63
C GLU A 759 -14.02 -16.83 -14.22
N ASN A 760 -13.36 -17.99 -14.07
CA ASN A 760 -13.02 -18.58 -12.77
C ASN A 760 -12.05 -17.70 -11.96
N ASP A 761 -11.04 -17.12 -12.62
CA ASP A 761 -10.09 -16.22 -11.94
C ASP A 761 -10.57 -14.76 -11.98
N TRP A 762 -11.21 -14.34 -13.08
CA TRP A 762 -11.57 -12.95 -13.32
C TRP A 762 -13.08 -12.76 -13.48
N ARG A 763 -13.81 -12.67 -12.36
CA ARG A 763 -15.28 -12.51 -12.42
C ARG A 763 -15.68 -11.23 -13.16
N ARG A 764 -16.72 -11.32 -13.99
CA ARG A 764 -17.27 -10.17 -14.74
C ARG A 764 -17.79 -9.06 -13.81
N GLY A 765 -17.59 -7.80 -14.21
CA GLY A 765 -17.97 -6.60 -13.45
C GLY A 765 -16.93 -5.49 -13.61
N SER A 766 -17.31 -4.25 -13.27
CA SER A 766 -16.55 -3.02 -13.56
C SER A 766 -15.09 -3.01 -13.11
N GLU A 767 -14.71 -3.91 -12.20
CA GLU A 767 -13.34 -4.03 -11.71
C GLU A 767 -12.39 -4.77 -12.68
N TYR A 768 -12.87 -5.75 -13.46
CA TYR A 768 -12.05 -6.60 -14.35
C TYR A 768 -12.49 -6.59 -15.82
N ASP A 769 -13.38 -5.67 -16.21
CA ASP A 769 -13.87 -5.59 -17.59
C ASP A 769 -12.74 -5.40 -18.62
N GLY A 770 -11.60 -4.82 -18.22
CA GLY A 770 -10.38 -4.71 -19.04
C GLY A 770 -9.85 -6.06 -19.54
N VAL A 771 -10.01 -7.16 -18.79
CA VAL A 771 -9.65 -8.52 -19.23
C VAL A 771 -10.46 -8.88 -20.48
N TYR A 772 -11.78 -8.69 -20.42
CA TYR A 772 -12.68 -9.05 -21.51
C TYR A 772 -12.60 -8.10 -22.70
N MET A 773 -12.41 -6.81 -22.45
CA MET A 773 -12.13 -5.82 -23.49
C MET A 773 -10.83 -6.17 -24.24
N SER A 774 -9.78 -6.60 -23.53
CA SER A 774 -8.53 -7.03 -24.15
C SER A 774 -8.68 -8.29 -25.01
N LEU A 775 -9.46 -9.28 -24.55
CA LEU A 775 -9.78 -10.49 -25.32
C LEU A 775 -10.59 -10.17 -26.58
N ALA A 776 -11.59 -9.29 -26.47
CA ALA A 776 -12.38 -8.83 -27.60
C ALA A 776 -11.50 -8.09 -28.63
N THR A 777 -10.53 -7.32 -28.15
CA THR A 777 -9.58 -6.58 -28.99
C THR A 777 -8.63 -7.50 -29.76
N ILE A 778 -8.01 -8.51 -29.13
CA ILE A 778 -7.16 -9.47 -29.87
C ILE A 778 -7.98 -10.25 -30.90
N HIS A 779 -9.22 -10.65 -30.56
CA HIS A 779 -10.10 -11.31 -31.51
C HIS A 779 -10.43 -10.40 -32.72
N GLU A 780 -10.77 -9.12 -32.47
CA GLU A 780 -10.98 -8.14 -33.55
C GLU A 780 -9.73 -7.96 -34.42
N SER A 781 -8.54 -7.88 -33.81
CA SER A 781 -7.27 -7.75 -34.54
C SER A 781 -6.94 -9.00 -35.37
N GLN A 782 -7.24 -10.20 -34.87
CA GLN A 782 -7.11 -11.45 -35.66
C GLN A 782 -8.04 -11.43 -36.88
N MET A 783 -9.31 -11.04 -36.69
CA MET A 783 -10.26 -10.92 -37.81
C MET A 783 -9.81 -9.89 -38.83
N LYS A 784 -9.26 -8.74 -38.41
CA LYS A 784 -8.67 -7.75 -39.33
C LYS A 784 -7.46 -8.29 -40.09
N SER A 785 -6.65 -9.15 -39.47
CA SER A 785 -5.48 -9.74 -40.14
C SER A 785 -5.84 -10.61 -41.35
N THR A 786 -7.07 -11.13 -41.42
CA THR A 786 -7.58 -11.81 -42.64
C THR A 786 -7.66 -10.88 -43.87
N LEU A 787 -7.67 -9.55 -43.67
CA LEU A 787 -7.57 -8.57 -44.76
C LEU A 787 -6.16 -8.49 -45.37
N GLN A 788 -5.14 -9.09 -44.72
CA GLN A 788 -3.78 -9.22 -45.27
C GLN A 788 -3.69 -10.34 -46.32
N HIS A 789 -4.75 -11.12 -46.51
CA HIS A 789 -4.83 -12.12 -47.58
C HIS A 789 -5.12 -11.38 -48.88
N ALA A 790 -4.16 -11.37 -49.81
CA ALA A 790 -4.44 -10.91 -51.15
C ALA A 790 -5.28 -12.00 -51.86
N THR A 791 -6.61 -11.93 -51.79
CA THR A 791 -7.44 -12.76 -52.68
C THR A 791 -7.30 -12.23 -54.09
N THR A 792 -7.03 -13.14 -55.03
CA THR A 792 -6.82 -12.85 -56.47
C THR A 792 -7.99 -12.13 -57.15
N ASP A 793 -9.16 -12.05 -56.49
CA ASP A 793 -10.41 -11.64 -57.13
C ASP A 793 -10.85 -10.19 -56.86
N ASP A 794 -10.30 -9.51 -55.83
CA ASP A 794 -10.80 -8.19 -55.40
C ASP A 794 -9.84 -7.01 -55.70
N GLY A 795 -8.65 -7.27 -56.27
CA GLY A 795 -7.68 -6.23 -56.66
C GLY A 795 -7.11 -5.37 -55.53
N TYR A 796 -7.41 -5.69 -54.26
CA TYR A 796 -6.95 -4.95 -53.08
C TYR A 796 -5.55 -5.41 -52.66
N ALA A 797 -4.59 -4.49 -52.68
CA ALA A 797 -3.25 -4.69 -52.13
C ALA A 797 -3.03 -3.71 -50.96
N PRO A 798 -2.83 -4.19 -49.72
CA PRO A 798 -2.60 -3.30 -48.59
C PRO A 798 -1.26 -2.57 -48.76
N THR A 799 -1.24 -1.29 -48.40
CA THR A 799 0.00 -0.49 -48.36
C THR A 799 0.91 -0.95 -47.22
N MET A 800 2.22 -0.73 -47.33
CA MET A 800 3.18 -1.04 -46.25
C MET A 800 2.72 -0.49 -44.88
N THR A 801 2.23 0.75 -44.84
CA THR A 801 1.73 1.37 -43.60
C THR A 801 0.53 0.63 -42.99
N GLN A 802 -0.38 0.11 -43.83
CA GLN A 802 -1.51 -0.68 -43.36
C GLN A 802 -1.04 -2.03 -42.81
N VAL A 803 -0.08 -2.69 -43.48
CA VAL A 803 0.50 -3.95 -43.02
C VAL A 803 1.23 -3.76 -41.67
N GLU A 804 1.96 -2.66 -41.50
CA GLU A 804 2.64 -2.32 -40.24
C GLU A 804 1.64 -2.07 -39.11
N GLN A 805 0.56 -1.33 -39.37
CA GLN A 805 -0.49 -1.06 -38.39
C GLN A 805 -1.19 -2.36 -37.95
N VAL A 806 -1.56 -3.22 -38.90
CA VAL A 806 -2.21 -4.50 -38.58
C VAL A 806 -1.28 -5.40 -37.78
N SER A 807 0.02 -5.43 -38.12
CA SER A 807 1.03 -6.22 -37.39
C SER A 807 1.23 -5.72 -35.96
N ALA A 808 1.28 -4.40 -35.76
CA ALA A 808 1.34 -3.80 -34.43
C ALA A 808 0.06 -4.05 -33.62
N GLU A 809 -1.12 -3.88 -34.25
CA GLU A 809 -2.40 -4.15 -33.61
C GLU A 809 -2.56 -5.63 -33.22
N LYS A 810 -2.15 -6.57 -34.05
CA LYS A 810 -2.25 -8.00 -33.74
C LYS A 810 -1.27 -8.40 -32.63
N GLY A 811 0.00 -8.07 -32.81
CA GLY A 811 1.06 -8.44 -31.87
C GLY A 811 0.84 -7.84 -30.48
N GLY A 812 0.55 -6.53 -30.41
CA GLY A 812 0.35 -5.83 -29.15
C GLY A 812 -0.87 -6.30 -28.36
N ALA A 813 -2.00 -6.56 -29.05
CA ALA A 813 -3.23 -7.03 -28.42
C ALA A 813 -3.03 -8.36 -27.70
N SER A 814 -2.24 -9.26 -28.30
CA SER A 814 -1.97 -10.60 -27.78
C SER A 814 -1.29 -10.53 -26.41
N LEU A 815 -0.22 -9.73 -26.30
CA LEU A 815 0.49 -9.59 -25.02
C LEU A 815 -0.24 -8.73 -24.01
N ILE A 816 -1.01 -7.71 -24.42
CA ILE A 816 -1.87 -6.97 -23.50
C ILE A 816 -2.93 -7.90 -22.89
N ALA A 817 -3.57 -8.74 -23.69
CA ALA A 817 -4.51 -9.75 -23.19
C ALA A 817 -3.81 -10.70 -22.21
N ALA A 818 -2.62 -11.19 -22.56
CA ALA A 818 -1.83 -12.02 -21.67
C ALA A 818 -1.52 -11.33 -20.33
N GLY A 819 -1.16 -10.04 -20.35
CA GLY A 819 -0.91 -9.27 -19.13
C GLY A 819 -2.15 -9.09 -18.25
N PHE A 820 -3.31 -8.80 -18.85
CA PHE A 820 -4.58 -8.72 -18.13
C PHE A 820 -4.98 -10.07 -17.53
N LEU A 821 -4.72 -11.19 -18.21
CA LEU A 821 -5.02 -12.53 -17.70
C LEU A 821 -4.13 -12.95 -16.52
N ILE A 822 -3.00 -12.28 -16.31
CA ILE A 822 -2.06 -12.52 -15.22
C ILE A 822 -2.37 -11.66 -13.99
N GLU A 823 -2.64 -10.36 -14.19
CA GLU A 823 -2.81 -9.40 -13.09
C GLU A 823 -4.25 -8.91 -12.87
N GLY A 824 -5.17 -9.18 -13.82
CA GLY A 824 -6.54 -8.66 -13.83
C GLY A 824 -6.64 -7.18 -14.19
N ARG A 825 -5.59 -6.38 -13.94
CA ARG A 825 -5.50 -4.94 -14.23
C ARG A 825 -4.10 -4.55 -14.66
N LEU A 826 -4.00 -3.64 -15.62
CA LEU A 826 -2.73 -3.10 -16.09
C LEU A 826 -2.68 -1.57 -15.96
N THR A 827 -1.47 -1.05 -15.80
CA THR A 827 -1.19 0.39 -15.88
C THR A 827 -0.93 0.78 -17.34
N ARG A 828 -1.02 2.08 -17.64
CA ARG A 828 -0.74 2.57 -19.00
C ARG A 828 0.69 2.26 -19.43
N ALA A 829 1.66 2.37 -18.52
CA ALA A 829 3.03 1.96 -18.77
C ALA A 829 3.05 0.48 -19.17
N LYS A 830 2.54 -0.42 -18.30
CA LYS A 830 2.44 -1.89 -18.52
C LYS A 830 1.83 -2.24 -19.88
N MET A 831 0.74 -1.59 -20.26
CA MET A 831 0.13 -1.75 -21.58
C MET A 831 1.07 -1.34 -22.71
N ALA A 832 1.75 -0.18 -22.62
CA ALA A 832 2.68 0.29 -23.65
C ALA A 832 3.87 -0.68 -23.88
N TYR A 833 4.35 -1.33 -22.82
CA TYR A 833 5.43 -2.33 -22.95
C TYR A 833 4.98 -3.65 -23.54
N LEU A 834 3.80 -4.12 -23.14
CA LEU A 834 3.23 -5.32 -23.75
C LEU A 834 2.91 -5.07 -25.22
N GLU A 835 2.44 -3.86 -25.57
CA GLU A 835 2.24 -3.44 -26.96
C GLU A 835 3.58 -3.43 -27.75
N TYR A 836 4.64 -2.90 -27.15
CA TYR A 836 5.99 -2.91 -27.73
C TYR A 836 6.56 -4.32 -27.92
N LEU A 837 6.54 -5.15 -26.87
CA LEU A 837 7.01 -6.53 -26.94
C LEU A 837 6.21 -7.36 -27.96
N GLY A 838 4.90 -7.16 -27.97
CA GLY A 838 3.98 -7.94 -28.81
C GLY A 838 4.23 -7.70 -30.29
N PHE A 839 4.47 -6.46 -30.68
CA PHE A 839 4.84 -6.14 -32.07
C PHE A 839 6.17 -6.81 -32.46
N GLY A 840 7.21 -6.72 -31.62
CA GLY A 840 8.50 -7.35 -31.91
C GLY A 840 8.41 -8.88 -32.08
N LEU A 841 7.58 -9.55 -31.28
CA LEU A 841 7.32 -10.99 -31.43
C LEU A 841 6.52 -11.32 -32.70
N GLN A 842 5.52 -10.51 -33.06
CA GLN A 842 4.77 -10.69 -34.30
C GLN A 842 5.69 -10.58 -35.52
N LEU A 843 6.59 -9.60 -35.54
CA LEU A 843 7.57 -9.47 -36.63
C LEU A 843 8.55 -10.63 -36.71
N LEU A 844 8.92 -11.20 -35.56
CA LEU A 844 9.78 -12.37 -35.54
C LEU A 844 9.08 -13.59 -36.16
N ASP A 845 7.81 -13.79 -35.82
CA ASP A 845 6.95 -14.85 -36.38
C ASP A 845 6.82 -14.68 -37.90
N ASP A 846 6.45 -13.48 -38.36
CA ASP A 846 6.36 -13.14 -39.79
C ASP A 846 7.69 -13.35 -40.54
N LEU A 847 8.84 -13.12 -39.88
CA LEU A 847 10.16 -13.38 -40.45
C LEU A 847 10.46 -14.88 -40.55
N GLN A 848 10.03 -15.67 -39.56
CA GLN A 848 10.20 -17.13 -39.60
C GLN A 848 9.37 -17.78 -40.71
N ASP A 849 8.22 -17.19 -41.01
CA ASP A 849 7.21 -17.75 -41.92
C ASP A 849 7.20 -17.13 -43.32
N VAL A 850 8.14 -16.24 -43.66
CA VAL A 850 8.26 -15.59 -44.99
C VAL A 850 7.97 -16.52 -46.18
N LYS A 851 8.56 -17.73 -46.19
CA LYS A 851 8.37 -18.68 -47.30
C LYS A 851 6.95 -19.25 -47.36
N GLU A 852 6.34 -19.49 -46.20
CA GLU A 852 4.98 -20.01 -46.06
C GLU A 852 3.96 -18.92 -46.36
N ASP A 853 4.15 -17.71 -45.84
CA ASP A 853 3.32 -16.55 -46.13
C ASP A 853 3.32 -16.18 -47.61
N MET A 854 4.49 -16.23 -48.28
CA MET A 854 4.56 -16.03 -49.73
C MET A 854 3.77 -17.10 -50.49
N LYS A 855 3.81 -18.36 -50.04
CA LYS A 855 3.06 -19.46 -50.66
C LYS A 855 1.55 -19.27 -50.48
N ASN A 856 1.13 -18.73 -49.34
CA ASN A 856 -0.27 -18.48 -49.00
C ASN A 856 -0.76 -17.09 -49.43
N ASN A 857 0.09 -16.29 -50.09
CA ASN A 857 -0.18 -14.91 -50.52
C ASN A 857 -0.56 -13.95 -49.37
N HIS A 858 0.01 -14.19 -48.19
CA HIS A 858 -0.12 -13.33 -47.01
C HIS A 858 0.84 -12.14 -47.11
N ARG A 859 0.32 -10.93 -46.92
CA ARG A 859 1.09 -9.67 -46.95
C ARG A 859 1.51 -9.25 -45.54
N THR A 860 2.72 -9.67 -45.13
CA THR A 860 3.43 -9.20 -43.92
C THR A 860 4.46 -8.14 -44.30
N ILE A 861 5.10 -7.48 -43.32
CA ILE A 861 6.12 -6.46 -43.60
C ILE A 861 7.24 -7.04 -44.49
N PHE A 862 7.65 -8.28 -44.23
CA PHE A 862 8.71 -8.96 -44.96
C PHE A 862 8.27 -9.39 -46.35
N THR A 863 7.10 -10.03 -46.50
CA THR A 863 6.62 -10.46 -47.84
C THR A 863 6.17 -9.29 -48.71
N GLN A 864 5.69 -8.20 -48.12
CA GLN A 864 5.39 -6.94 -48.83
C GLN A 864 6.67 -6.25 -49.33
N THR A 865 7.74 -6.24 -48.52
CA THR A 865 9.04 -5.70 -48.94
C THR A 865 9.58 -6.45 -50.16
N LEU A 866 9.46 -7.78 -50.16
CA LEU A 866 9.83 -8.60 -51.32
C LEU A 866 8.93 -8.34 -52.53
N ALA A 867 7.64 -8.12 -52.32
CA ALA A 867 6.69 -7.78 -53.39
C ALA A 867 6.99 -6.45 -54.07
N GLU A 868 7.56 -5.50 -53.32
CA GLU A 868 8.05 -4.20 -53.81
C GLU A 868 9.44 -4.30 -54.48
N GLY A 869 10.01 -5.51 -54.60
CA GLY A 869 11.30 -5.75 -55.25
C GLY A 869 12.52 -5.42 -54.39
N GLN A 870 12.34 -5.25 -53.08
CA GLN A 870 13.41 -4.92 -52.14
C GLN A 870 13.94 -6.18 -51.43
N THR A 871 15.15 -6.09 -50.83
CA THR A 871 15.72 -7.16 -49.99
C THR A 871 15.18 -7.09 -48.56
N LEU A 872 15.32 -8.18 -47.80
CA LEU A 872 14.94 -8.22 -46.37
C LEU A 872 15.94 -7.50 -45.45
N ASP A 873 16.99 -6.88 -46.00
CA ASP A 873 18.07 -6.25 -45.26
C ASP A 873 17.53 -5.20 -44.26
N ALA A 874 16.80 -4.21 -44.78
CA ALA A 874 16.27 -3.11 -43.97
C ALA A 874 15.26 -3.55 -42.89
N PRO A 875 14.20 -4.34 -43.20
CA PRO A 875 13.25 -4.76 -42.16
C PRO A 875 13.89 -5.69 -41.11
N THR A 876 14.84 -6.54 -41.50
CA THR A 876 15.57 -7.40 -40.55
C THR A 876 16.49 -6.58 -39.64
N ALA A 877 17.19 -5.58 -40.18
CA ALA A 877 18.03 -4.69 -39.39
C ALA A 877 17.22 -3.86 -38.40
N ARG A 878 16.04 -3.36 -38.81
CA ARG A 878 15.11 -2.67 -37.91
C ARG A 878 14.60 -3.59 -36.82
N LEU A 879 14.22 -4.84 -37.12
CA LEU A 879 13.77 -5.80 -36.12
C LEU A 879 14.85 -6.08 -35.06
N ILE A 880 16.11 -6.26 -35.48
CA ILE A 880 17.23 -6.46 -34.54
C ILE A 880 17.39 -5.24 -33.64
N GLN A 881 17.39 -4.02 -34.20
CA GLN A 881 17.48 -2.80 -33.40
C GLN A 881 16.26 -2.59 -32.50
N TYR A 882 15.08 -3.00 -32.97
CA TYR A 882 13.85 -2.94 -32.20
C TYR A 882 13.97 -3.82 -30.96
N CYS A 883 14.38 -5.08 -31.11
CA CYS A 883 14.68 -5.98 -29.99
C CYS A 883 15.72 -5.37 -29.03
N TYR A 884 16.66 -4.57 -29.54
CA TYR A 884 17.76 -3.96 -28.79
C TYR A 884 17.48 -2.61 -28.11
N CYS A 885 16.28 -2.05 -28.25
CA CYS A 885 15.98 -0.71 -27.77
C CYS A 885 15.92 -0.65 -26.23
N ALA A 886 17.08 -0.55 -25.57
CA ALA A 886 17.21 -0.51 -24.12
C ALA A 886 16.31 0.55 -23.43
N PRO A 887 16.15 1.78 -23.96
CA PRO A 887 15.26 2.78 -23.36
C PRO A 887 13.77 2.37 -23.29
N ALA A 888 13.31 1.51 -24.21
CA ALA A 888 11.95 0.98 -24.19
C ALA A 888 11.76 -0.03 -23.04
N PHE A 889 12.82 -0.76 -22.67
CA PHE A 889 12.85 -1.69 -21.53
C PHE A 889 13.19 -0.99 -20.19
N GLU A 890 13.93 0.12 -20.22
CA GLU A 890 14.32 0.89 -19.04
C GLU A 890 13.17 1.72 -18.45
N LYS A 891 12.15 2.09 -19.25
CA LYS A 891 10.90 2.69 -18.74
C LYS A 891 10.15 1.80 -17.73
N PHE A 892 10.51 0.51 -17.64
CA PHE A 892 10.00 -0.49 -16.70
C PHE A 892 10.97 -0.80 -15.57
N SER A 893 12.08 -0.07 -15.48
CA SER A 893 13.21 -0.40 -14.62
C SER A 893 13.28 0.38 -13.31
N ASP A 894 12.32 1.25 -13.00
CA ASP A 894 12.32 1.93 -11.70
C ASP A 894 11.91 0.99 -10.52
N ASP A 895 11.53 -0.26 -10.81
CA ASP A 895 11.26 -1.27 -9.78
C ASP A 895 12.56 -1.79 -9.11
N GLN A 896 13.08 -1.02 -8.14
CA GLN A 896 14.15 -1.45 -7.22
C GLN A 896 13.67 -2.48 -6.17
N ARG A 897 12.51 -3.12 -6.36
CA ARG A 897 12.12 -4.32 -5.58
C ARG A 897 12.69 -5.57 -6.21
N THR A 898 14.00 -5.71 -6.22
CA THR A 898 14.59 -7.03 -6.31
C THR A 898 15.90 -7.06 -5.53
N VAL A 899 15.96 -7.98 -4.56
CA VAL A 899 17.14 -8.30 -3.77
C VAL A 899 18.30 -8.48 -4.73
N SER A 900 19.27 -7.56 -4.69
CA SER A 900 20.56 -7.80 -5.30
C SER A 900 21.15 -8.98 -4.56
N ASP A 901 21.31 -10.09 -5.28
CA ASP A 901 22.03 -11.23 -4.76
C ASP A 901 23.46 -10.74 -4.46
N GLN A 902 23.86 -10.77 -3.19
CA GLN A 902 25.01 -10.03 -2.60
C GLN A 902 26.39 -10.44 -3.16
N THR A 903 26.42 -11.14 -4.29
CA THR A 903 27.63 -11.60 -4.97
C THR A 903 27.67 -11.31 -6.48
N THR A 904 26.57 -10.93 -7.16
CA THR A 904 26.59 -10.59 -8.61
C THR A 904 25.83 -9.33 -9.03
N GLY A 905 25.01 -8.71 -8.15
CA GLY A 905 24.41 -7.38 -8.39
C GLY A 905 23.29 -7.30 -9.43
N VAL A 906 22.82 -8.43 -9.98
CA VAL A 906 21.79 -8.49 -11.04
C VAL A 906 20.51 -9.11 -10.49
N THR A 907 19.37 -8.51 -10.82
CA THR A 907 18.05 -8.98 -10.36
C THR A 907 17.44 -10.03 -11.28
N LEU A 908 16.50 -10.84 -10.78
CA LEU A 908 15.80 -11.83 -11.61
C LEU A 908 15.03 -11.17 -12.76
N ALA A 909 14.36 -10.05 -12.51
CA ALA A 909 13.65 -9.29 -13.54
C ALA A 909 14.60 -8.74 -14.61
N GLN A 910 15.75 -8.18 -14.20
CA GLN A 910 16.81 -7.75 -15.14
C GLN A 910 17.35 -8.93 -15.96
N TYR A 911 17.62 -10.06 -15.30
CA TYR A 911 18.08 -11.27 -15.95
C TYR A 911 17.08 -11.77 -17.01
N VAL A 912 15.79 -11.88 -16.67
CA VAL A 912 14.73 -12.33 -17.60
C VAL A 912 14.57 -11.36 -18.77
N ARG A 913 14.56 -10.04 -18.52
CA ARG A 913 14.44 -9.03 -19.58
C ARG A 913 15.59 -9.10 -20.59
N VAL A 914 16.84 -9.09 -20.10
CA VAL A 914 18.02 -9.19 -20.95
C VAL A 914 18.05 -10.55 -21.66
N SER A 915 17.66 -11.63 -20.99
CA SER A 915 17.57 -12.96 -21.60
C SER A 915 16.54 -13.00 -22.73
N MET A 916 15.35 -12.40 -22.56
CA MET A 916 14.31 -12.35 -23.59
C MET A 916 14.77 -11.55 -24.81
N MET A 917 15.34 -10.36 -24.60
CA MET A 917 15.91 -9.54 -25.68
C MET A 917 16.95 -10.32 -26.49
N MET A 918 17.92 -10.93 -25.80
CA MET A 918 19.00 -11.67 -26.45
C MET A 918 18.47 -12.91 -27.17
N PHE A 919 17.47 -13.59 -26.60
CA PHE A 919 16.84 -14.75 -27.20
C PHE A 919 16.07 -14.38 -28.48
N SER A 920 15.31 -13.28 -28.46
CA SER A 920 14.61 -12.78 -29.66
C SER A 920 15.59 -12.51 -30.80
N VAL A 921 16.76 -11.90 -30.54
CA VAL A 921 17.75 -11.67 -31.61
C VAL A 921 18.35 -12.98 -32.12
N VAL A 922 18.58 -13.98 -31.27
CA VAL A 922 19.03 -15.31 -31.70
C VAL A 922 17.99 -15.98 -32.63
N LEU A 923 16.70 -15.83 -32.32
CA LEU A 923 15.63 -16.32 -33.19
C LEU A 923 15.58 -15.58 -34.53
N VAL A 924 15.79 -14.26 -34.54
CA VAL A 924 15.93 -13.48 -35.80
C VAL A 924 17.09 -14.01 -36.65
N LEU A 925 18.25 -14.26 -36.03
CA LEU A 925 19.42 -14.80 -36.73
C LEU A 925 19.20 -16.23 -37.24
N GLU A 926 18.46 -17.04 -36.50
CA GLU A 926 18.07 -18.39 -36.92
C GLU A 926 17.14 -18.34 -38.14
N ALA A 927 16.11 -17.51 -38.10
CA ALA A 927 15.20 -17.27 -39.22
C ALA A 927 15.96 -16.79 -40.46
N ALA A 928 16.77 -15.73 -40.30
CA ALA A 928 17.55 -15.15 -41.39
C ALA A 928 18.53 -16.16 -42.01
N SER A 929 19.08 -17.08 -41.22
CA SER A 929 19.98 -18.13 -41.74
C SER A 929 19.30 -19.00 -42.80
N ARG A 930 17.97 -19.13 -42.81
CA ARG A 930 17.21 -19.94 -43.78
C ARG A 930 16.71 -19.16 -44.99
N LEU A 931 16.92 -17.85 -44.99
CA LEU A 931 16.40 -16.88 -45.95
C LEU A 931 17.52 -16.21 -46.77
N GLN A 932 18.65 -16.89 -46.93
CA GLN A 932 19.84 -16.37 -47.63
C GLN A 932 19.54 -15.73 -48.99
N ASP A 933 18.61 -16.30 -49.77
CA ASP A 933 18.28 -15.84 -51.11
C ASP A 933 17.51 -14.51 -51.13
N PHE A 934 17.04 -14.03 -49.97
CA PHE A 934 16.25 -12.81 -49.80
C PHE A 934 17.05 -11.62 -49.25
N TYR A 935 18.35 -11.79 -49.01
CA TYR A 935 19.26 -10.77 -48.49
C TYR A 935 20.34 -10.39 -49.50
N SER A 936 20.89 -9.17 -49.41
CA SER A 936 22.12 -8.85 -50.14
C SER A 936 23.31 -9.64 -49.58
N LYS A 937 24.33 -9.91 -50.42
CA LYS A 937 25.49 -10.71 -50.01
C LYS A 937 26.29 -10.03 -48.90
N GLU A 938 26.42 -8.71 -49.01
CA GLU A 938 27.13 -7.86 -48.07
C GLU A 938 26.43 -7.87 -46.71
N PHE A 939 25.11 -7.63 -46.69
CA PHE A 939 24.31 -7.62 -45.47
C PHE A 939 24.25 -9.01 -44.81
N TYR A 940 24.04 -10.08 -45.59
CA TYR A 940 23.98 -11.44 -45.05
C TYR A 940 25.31 -11.86 -44.40
N SER A 941 26.44 -11.44 -44.96
CA SER A 941 27.77 -11.66 -44.37
C SER A 941 27.96 -10.87 -43.06
N GLU A 942 27.51 -9.61 -43.04
CA GLU A 942 27.55 -8.77 -41.84
C GLU A 942 26.64 -9.34 -40.73
N LEU A 943 25.42 -9.74 -41.09
CA LEU A 943 24.44 -10.37 -40.21
C LEU A 943 24.97 -11.70 -39.64
N ALA A 944 25.59 -12.54 -40.47
CA ALA A 944 26.23 -13.78 -40.02
C ALA A 944 27.38 -13.53 -39.02
N SER A 945 28.04 -12.36 -39.11
CA SER A 945 29.12 -11.98 -38.20
C SER A 945 28.63 -11.59 -36.79
N LEU A 946 27.36 -11.22 -36.66
CA LEU A 946 26.70 -10.90 -35.39
C LEU A 946 26.35 -12.17 -34.59
N SER A 947 26.21 -13.32 -35.25
CA SER A 947 25.79 -14.56 -34.61
C SER A 947 26.89 -15.22 -33.76
N PRO A 948 26.56 -15.72 -32.56
CA PRO A 948 27.48 -16.56 -31.77
C PRO A 948 27.75 -17.93 -32.43
N LEU A 949 26.89 -18.35 -33.36
CA LEU A 949 26.94 -19.63 -34.07
C LEU A 949 27.09 -19.41 -35.58
N THR A 950 27.67 -20.39 -36.29
CA THR A 950 27.69 -20.29 -37.75
C THR A 950 26.28 -20.48 -38.31
N PHE A 951 25.93 -19.78 -39.38
CA PHE A 951 24.62 -19.94 -40.02
C PHE A 951 24.39 -21.38 -40.52
N ASN A 952 25.44 -22.13 -40.86
CA ASN A 952 25.32 -23.55 -41.17
C ASN A 952 24.91 -24.40 -39.95
N ASP A 953 25.37 -24.04 -38.74
CA ASP A 953 24.93 -24.72 -37.51
C ASP A 953 23.46 -24.41 -37.18
N LEU A 954 22.99 -23.18 -37.47
CA LEU A 954 21.59 -22.76 -37.29
C LEU A 954 20.65 -23.42 -38.30
N LYS A 955 21.03 -23.46 -39.59
CA LYS A 955 20.26 -24.14 -40.66
C LYS A 955 19.97 -25.62 -40.35
N ALA A 956 20.92 -26.30 -39.71
CA ALA A 956 20.85 -27.75 -39.46
C ALA A 956 19.75 -28.14 -38.45
N VAL A 957 19.12 -27.18 -37.75
CA VAL A 957 18.20 -27.48 -36.66
C VAL A 957 17.09 -26.45 -36.53
N ARG A 958 15.82 -26.86 -36.69
CA ARG A 958 14.71 -26.05 -36.20
C ARG A 958 14.65 -26.18 -34.67
N VAL A 959 14.78 -25.05 -34.01
CA VAL A 959 14.74 -24.91 -32.54
C VAL A 959 13.45 -25.55 -32.00
N GLU A 960 12.33 -25.34 -32.67
CA GLU A 960 11.01 -25.86 -32.29
C GLU A 960 10.89 -27.39 -32.39
N ASP A 961 11.32 -27.99 -33.52
CA ASP A 961 11.20 -29.43 -33.78
C ASP A 961 11.94 -30.28 -32.74
N LYS A 962 13.05 -29.76 -32.20
CA LYS A 962 13.81 -30.44 -31.15
C LYS A 962 13.20 -30.30 -29.77
N LEU A 963 12.54 -29.17 -29.45
CA LEU A 963 11.78 -29.04 -28.21
C LEU A 963 10.62 -30.01 -28.23
N TRP A 964 9.92 -30.06 -29.36
CA TRP A 964 8.82 -30.99 -29.58
C TRP A 964 9.23 -32.45 -29.44
N ALA A 965 10.32 -32.85 -30.11
CA ALA A 965 10.86 -34.21 -29.99
C ALA A 965 11.26 -34.57 -28.55
N ILE A 966 11.72 -33.61 -27.73
CA ILE A 966 12.11 -33.85 -26.34
C ILE A 966 10.90 -34.04 -25.44
N VAL A 967 9.85 -33.21 -25.60
CA VAL A 967 8.58 -33.33 -24.87
C VAL A 967 7.91 -34.65 -25.24
N ARG A 968 7.81 -34.97 -26.54
CA ARG A 968 7.24 -36.23 -27.03
C ARG A 968 7.93 -37.45 -26.40
N ASN A 969 9.26 -37.52 -26.43
CA ASN A 969 10.06 -38.66 -25.95
C ASN A 969 10.05 -38.86 -24.41
N GLN A 970 9.38 -38.00 -23.64
CA GLN A 970 9.30 -38.13 -22.17
C GLN A 970 7.94 -38.52 -21.64
N TRP A 971 6.95 -38.37 -22.50
CA TRP A 971 5.54 -38.58 -22.20
C TRP A 971 5.00 -39.82 -22.91
N PHE A 972 5.53 -40.11 -24.10
CA PHE A 972 5.39 -41.37 -24.83
C PHE A 972 6.67 -42.18 -24.72
#